data_AF-A0A8H6ZD67-F1
#
_entry.id   AF-A0A8H6ZD67-F1
#
_cell.length_a   1.000
_cell.length_b   1.000
_cell.length_c   1.000
_cell.angle_alpha   90.00
_cell.angle_beta   90.00
_cell.angle_gamma   90.00
#
_symmetry.space_group_name_H-M   'P 1'
#
loop_
_entity.id
_entity.type
_entity.pdbx_description
1 polymer ?
#
loop_
_entity_poly.entity_id
_entity_poly.type
_entity_poly.pdbx_seq_one_letter_code
_entity_poly.pdbx_strand_id
1 'polypeptide(L)'
;MPGSATGLLNDEADNLLATLISHYDPSSGLGHMSPSIYDTAWVSMITKADEWLFPAAFQYLLDHQHQSGGWESSSETDSISNTLSALLSMKLYSYKDATLSDRLQMAQSYLATRLDVWDISAVERVGFEITVPTLLSLLSEQGIDFSFPGRFQLMELNSAKLSALTPQAIYGLRTAILHSLEGLIGHIDFAKLAHHKRNGSFMASPGSTAAYLMYGPVWDDECEAYLREVLSHGGNGSVSCAWPTTFFELSWIVCNLHDGGFNFSDLDQVTVSKISAILKAGTEAGNGIVGFAPDVGEDADDSAKVLTALQYLGVQKPLTPLCDAFELESHFRCYPYERNASITVQCNVLSALVEAAVSQPLQNGTRATGFAEKQISEPIIKTARFISEAWWTTNSQILDKWHDSPYYSMLLIAQSLSKFLLLFNQGHIAEAPEIIVQTKAPIALFQILIRTLQGQKSDGSWGSCEETAYALLTLSNLTSLPFMSIMHDAIQAAVHSGRDFLHLSLTGKQDTGDEICLWIDKVNYRIPPVSYSYVLAALRATASPIPDSPSKFGELDRFILIPTKRVQGFLRFYRKLPLFRDCKDWQLLAYIAEGYLYIPILEEVRMSVFGREGMGEETYMEYIPFSWTSANSRTNNYSCPMNSFVCMTISLINFQVDEFFDSMVRDHGTAAQPTLRRAFDEIFDALDNNQSIADFDRGDGPFSTMLKYMHKYICFIVDYPTLQNASEYDKAHNRRELKAYLLGMTQQTEDNAVYAKQTSWGDRSPPQIILPEVDQDSLRGAHIRFDFLLFIAQDCITHMAVLCRIWNDWGSMKRDVAERNISGMNFPEFAGMTEEQIKAQMRRISDYERRCLHASLADLRQAAKEVMGEAKGNKCVDSFEFFFRGAEVYDAIYEFKDISAWKLSLMN
;
A
#
# COMPACT_ATOMS: atom_id res chain seq x y z
N MET A 1 28.16 -31.21 -0.70
CA MET A 1 27.79 -31.59 -2.08
C MET A 1 26.54 -30.81 -2.47
N PRO A 2 26.64 -29.79 -3.34
CA PRO A 2 25.48 -28.98 -3.75
C PRO A 2 24.59 -29.64 -4.82
N GLY A 3 25.09 -30.65 -5.54
CA GLY A 3 24.39 -31.25 -6.69
C GLY A 3 23.21 -32.18 -6.39
N SER A 4 23.00 -32.61 -5.14
CA SER A 4 21.88 -33.53 -4.81
C SER A 4 20.56 -32.81 -4.51
N ALA A 5 20.60 -31.58 -3.99
CA ALA A 5 19.39 -30.83 -3.65
C ALA A 5 18.75 -30.15 -4.88
N THR A 6 19.56 -29.68 -5.82
CA THR A 6 19.08 -29.07 -7.07
C THR A 6 18.41 -30.09 -8.00
N GLY A 7 18.92 -31.32 -8.03
CA GLY A 7 18.30 -32.42 -8.79
C GLY A 7 16.90 -32.76 -8.28
N LEU A 8 16.73 -32.85 -6.96
CA LEU A 8 15.43 -33.15 -6.35
C LEU A 8 14.37 -32.08 -6.65
N LEU A 9 14.72 -30.80 -6.66
CA LEU A 9 13.76 -29.74 -7.00
C LEU A 9 13.39 -29.74 -8.49
N ASN A 10 14.31 -30.11 -9.39
CA ASN A 10 13.97 -30.32 -10.81
C ASN A 10 12.97 -31.47 -10.96
N ASP A 11 13.21 -32.60 -10.29
CA ASP A 11 12.31 -33.77 -10.34
C ASP A 11 10.90 -33.41 -9.83
N GLU A 12 10.80 -32.62 -8.75
CA GLU A 12 9.51 -32.11 -8.24
C GLU A 12 8.80 -31.17 -9.24
N ALA A 13 9.56 -30.28 -9.89
CA ALA A 13 9.01 -29.40 -10.93
C ALA A 13 8.53 -30.20 -12.14
N ASP A 14 9.29 -31.21 -12.60
CA ASP A 14 8.90 -32.10 -13.68
C ASP A 14 7.63 -32.88 -13.32
N ASN A 15 7.55 -33.41 -12.11
CA ASN A 15 6.35 -34.10 -11.63
C ASN A 15 5.13 -33.16 -11.59
N LEU A 16 5.31 -31.90 -11.16
CA LEU A 16 4.23 -30.89 -11.15
C LEU A 16 3.73 -30.62 -12.58
N LEU A 17 4.64 -30.32 -13.50
CA LEU A 17 4.30 -30.03 -14.89
C LEU A 17 3.67 -31.24 -15.59
N ALA A 18 4.18 -32.45 -15.34
CA ALA A 18 3.65 -33.69 -15.90
C ALA A 18 2.24 -33.98 -15.38
N THR A 19 2.01 -33.82 -14.08
CA THR A 19 0.69 -33.97 -13.46
C THR A 19 -0.30 -32.97 -14.05
N LEU A 20 0.07 -31.69 -14.15
CA LEU A 20 -0.75 -30.64 -14.75
C LEU A 20 -1.17 -30.99 -16.19
N ILE A 21 -0.21 -31.45 -17.00
CA ILE A 21 -0.43 -31.80 -18.40
C ILE A 21 -1.20 -33.11 -18.59
N SER A 22 -1.17 -34.01 -17.60
CA SER A 22 -1.98 -35.23 -17.62
C SER A 22 -3.47 -34.96 -17.44
N HIS A 23 -3.84 -33.83 -16.81
CA HIS A 23 -5.22 -33.38 -16.64
C HIS A 23 -5.72 -32.45 -17.75
N TYR A 24 -4.86 -32.08 -18.71
CA TYR A 24 -5.25 -31.23 -19.83
C TYR A 24 -5.98 -32.00 -20.92
N ASP A 25 -7.21 -31.58 -21.20
CA ASP A 25 -7.99 -32.02 -22.36
C ASP A 25 -8.00 -30.92 -23.45
N PRO A 26 -7.70 -31.23 -24.73
CA PRO A 26 -7.72 -30.23 -25.80
C PRO A 26 -9.09 -29.61 -26.09
N SER A 27 -10.18 -30.29 -25.73
CA SER A 27 -11.55 -29.83 -25.98
C SER A 27 -12.13 -29.03 -24.81
N SER A 28 -11.82 -29.40 -23.57
CA SER A 28 -12.36 -28.73 -22.38
C SER A 28 -11.36 -27.98 -21.50
N GLY A 29 -10.06 -28.13 -21.76
CA GLY A 29 -8.99 -27.41 -21.06
C GLY A 29 -8.51 -28.11 -19.80
N LEU A 30 -8.01 -27.31 -18.85
CA LEU A 30 -7.62 -27.78 -17.52
C LEU A 30 -8.01 -26.75 -16.45
N GLY A 31 -7.96 -27.18 -15.20
CA GLY A 31 -8.02 -26.32 -14.04
C GLY A 31 -7.97 -27.11 -12.73
N HIS A 32 -7.66 -26.41 -11.64
CA HIS A 32 -7.55 -26.95 -10.29
C HIS A 32 -8.04 -25.97 -9.25
N MET A 33 -8.89 -25.02 -9.65
CA MET A 33 -9.56 -24.10 -8.74
C MET A 33 -10.37 -24.88 -7.69
N SER A 34 -10.23 -24.48 -6.43
CA SER A 34 -10.96 -25.09 -5.33
C SER A 34 -12.49 -24.95 -5.46
N PRO A 35 -13.27 -25.86 -4.85
CA PRO A 35 -14.73 -25.75 -4.79
C PRO A 35 -15.23 -24.40 -4.25
N SER A 36 -16.36 -23.94 -4.80
CA SER A 36 -17.10 -22.74 -4.41
C SER A 36 -18.48 -23.10 -3.88
N ILE A 37 -18.75 -22.78 -2.61
CA ILE A 37 -20.10 -22.94 -2.04
C ILE A 37 -21.11 -22.08 -2.80
N TYR A 38 -20.74 -20.84 -3.11
CA TYR A 38 -21.59 -19.91 -3.84
C TYR A 38 -22.05 -20.46 -5.20
N ASP A 39 -21.13 -20.93 -6.04
CA ASP A 39 -21.48 -21.47 -7.37
C ASP A 39 -22.17 -22.82 -7.28
N THR A 40 -21.76 -23.67 -6.33
CA THR A 40 -22.42 -24.95 -6.07
C THR A 40 -23.88 -24.75 -5.65
N ALA A 41 -24.18 -23.70 -4.89
CA ALA A 41 -25.54 -23.32 -4.55
C ALA A 41 -26.36 -22.96 -5.79
N TRP A 42 -25.82 -22.17 -6.72
CA TRP A 42 -26.49 -21.88 -7.99
C TRP A 42 -26.76 -23.13 -8.84
N VAL A 43 -25.80 -24.04 -8.95
CA VAL A 43 -25.97 -25.30 -9.69
C VAL A 43 -27.00 -26.21 -9.02
N SER A 44 -27.07 -26.24 -7.70
CA SER A 44 -28.02 -27.07 -6.95
C SER A 44 -29.49 -26.66 -7.14
N MET A 45 -29.76 -25.42 -7.56
CA MET A 45 -31.12 -24.89 -7.78
C MET A 45 -31.73 -25.33 -9.13
N ILE A 46 -30.96 -25.98 -9.99
CA ILE A 46 -31.40 -26.34 -11.35
C ILE A 46 -32.40 -27.51 -11.33
N THR A 47 -33.58 -27.27 -11.89
CA THR A 47 -34.61 -28.27 -12.13
C THR A 47 -34.89 -28.47 -13.62
N LYS A 48 -35.07 -29.72 -14.06
CA LYS A 48 -35.52 -30.06 -15.42
C LYS A 48 -36.77 -30.92 -15.31
N ALA A 49 -37.88 -30.48 -15.92
CA ALA A 49 -39.19 -31.14 -15.81
C ALA A 49 -39.60 -31.43 -14.34
N ASP A 50 -39.44 -30.43 -13.46
CA ASP A 50 -39.73 -30.49 -12.01
C ASP A 50 -38.86 -31.45 -11.17
N GLU A 51 -37.83 -32.06 -11.77
CA GLU A 51 -36.84 -32.91 -11.10
C GLU A 51 -35.49 -32.20 -10.93
N TRP A 52 -34.78 -32.50 -9.84
CA TRP A 52 -33.42 -31.97 -9.61
C TRP A 52 -32.44 -32.53 -10.61
N LEU A 53 -31.74 -31.64 -11.30
CA LEU A 53 -30.73 -32.07 -12.26
C LEU A 53 -29.43 -32.50 -11.60
N PHE A 54 -29.06 -31.83 -10.50
CA PHE A 54 -27.78 -32.00 -9.81
C PHE A 54 -27.96 -32.20 -8.28
N PRO A 55 -28.58 -33.31 -7.84
CA PRO A 55 -28.83 -33.58 -6.41
C PRO A 55 -27.53 -33.67 -5.58
N ALA A 56 -26.41 -34.09 -6.19
CA ALA A 56 -25.11 -34.15 -5.53
C ALA A 56 -24.62 -32.76 -5.10
N ALA A 57 -24.91 -31.70 -5.88
CA ALA A 57 -24.56 -30.33 -5.52
C ALA A 57 -25.34 -29.85 -4.30
N PHE A 58 -26.63 -30.19 -4.22
CA PHE A 58 -27.42 -29.89 -3.03
C PHE A 58 -26.90 -30.63 -1.79
N GLN A 59 -26.59 -31.93 -1.92
CA GLN A 59 -26.03 -32.71 -0.82
C GLN A 59 -24.69 -32.13 -0.33
N TYR A 60 -23.82 -31.70 -1.26
CA TYR A 60 -22.56 -31.04 -0.93
C TYR A 60 -22.78 -29.82 -0.03
N LEU A 61 -23.78 -28.97 -0.31
CA LEU A 61 -24.08 -27.83 0.55
C LEU A 61 -24.46 -28.27 1.97
N LEU A 62 -25.36 -29.25 2.10
CA LEU A 62 -25.83 -29.75 3.40
C LEU A 62 -24.69 -30.34 4.25
N ASP A 63 -23.76 -31.03 3.60
CA ASP A 63 -22.60 -31.65 4.23
C ASP A 63 -21.57 -30.61 4.70
N HIS A 64 -21.54 -29.42 4.08
CA HIS A 64 -20.60 -28.34 4.38
C HIS A 64 -21.21 -27.19 5.19
N GLN A 65 -22.46 -27.32 5.65
CA GLN A 65 -23.02 -26.36 6.60
C GLN A 65 -22.30 -26.46 7.94
N HIS A 66 -21.72 -25.36 8.42
CA HIS A 66 -21.01 -25.33 9.69
C HIS A 66 -21.96 -25.47 10.89
N GLN A 67 -21.43 -25.84 12.05
CA GLN A 67 -22.21 -25.97 13.29
C GLN A 67 -22.85 -24.65 13.74
N SER A 68 -22.29 -23.53 13.33
CA SER A 68 -22.87 -22.18 13.55
C SER A 68 -24.11 -21.91 12.69
N GLY A 69 -24.37 -22.73 11.68
CA GLY A 69 -25.48 -22.59 10.73
C GLY A 69 -25.10 -21.99 9.39
N GLY A 70 -23.98 -21.28 9.31
CA GLY A 70 -23.50 -20.65 8.08
C GLY A 70 -22.56 -21.53 7.25
N TRP A 71 -22.12 -20.97 6.12
CA TRP A 71 -20.98 -21.47 5.35
C TRP A 71 -19.82 -20.51 5.55
N GLU A 72 -19.01 -20.78 6.57
CA GLU A 72 -17.93 -19.89 6.99
C GLU A 72 -16.75 -19.93 6.01
N SER A 73 -16.10 -18.78 5.85
CA SER A 73 -14.86 -18.57 5.10
C SER A 73 -13.92 -17.68 5.92
N SER A 74 -12.65 -17.58 5.53
CA SER A 74 -11.71 -16.60 6.09
C SER A 74 -12.15 -15.15 5.87
N SER A 75 -12.98 -14.90 4.85
CA SER A 75 -13.56 -13.60 4.55
C SER A 75 -15.02 -13.51 5.04
N GLU A 76 -15.34 -12.39 5.68
CA GLU A 76 -16.68 -12.06 6.16
C GLU A 76 -17.66 -11.92 4.98
N THR A 77 -17.24 -11.22 3.90
CA THR A 77 -18.04 -11.10 2.68
C THR A 77 -18.30 -12.45 2.03
N ASP A 78 -17.31 -13.34 1.97
CA ASP A 78 -17.49 -14.67 1.39
C ASP A 78 -18.46 -15.50 2.23
N SER A 79 -18.35 -15.43 3.57
CA SER A 79 -19.27 -16.10 4.49
C SER A 79 -20.72 -15.64 4.26
N ILE A 80 -20.92 -14.34 4.04
CA ILE A 80 -22.22 -13.74 3.70
C ILE A 80 -22.72 -14.26 2.34
N SER A 81 -21.91 -14.17 1.29
CA SER A 81 -22.27 -14.59 -0.07
C SER A 81 -22.57 -16.10 -0.16
N ASN A 82 -21.74 -16.93 0.47
CA ASN A 82 -21.95 -18.38 0.56
C ASN A 82 -23.23 -18.72 1.32
N THR A 83 -23.48 -18.06 2.46
CA THR A 83 -24.67 -18.34 3.27
C THR A 83 -25.94 -17.86 2.57
N LEU A 84 -25.93 -16.70 1.90
CA LEU A 84 -27.06 -16.18 1.14
C LEU A 84 -27.50 -17.15 0.03
N SER A 85 -26.55 -17.62 -0.79
CA SER A 85 -26.84 -18.51 -1.91
C SER A 85 -27.27 -19.91 -1.43
N ALA A 86 -26.59 -20.48 -0.43
CA ALA A 86 -26.97 -21.76 0.15
C ALA A 86 -28.34 -21.71 0.86
N LEU A 87 -28.64 -20.61 1.57
CA LEU A 87 -29.95 -20.37 2.18
C LEU A 87 -31.06 -20.31 1.13
N LEU A 88 -30.83 -19.61 0.01
CA LEU A 88 -31.79 -19.54 -1.09
C LEU A 88 -32.04 -20.94 -1.68
N SER A 89 -30.98 -21.70 -1.95
CA SER A 89 -31.09 -23.08 -2.45
C SER A 89 -31.91 -23.96 -1.51
N MET A 90 -31.59 -24.01 -0.21
CA MET A 90 -32.36 -24.78 0.77
C MET A 90 -33.81 -24.32 0.87
N LYS A 91 -34.06 -23.00 0.81
CA LYS A 91 -35.40 -22.44 0.95
C LYS A 91 -36.31 -22.86 -0.20
N LEU A 92 -35.80 -22.82 -1.44
CA LEU A 92 -36.54 -23.26 -2.64
C LEU A 92 -36.97 -24.74 -2.55
N TYR A 93 -36.32 -25.54 -1.70
CA TYR A 93 -36.60 -26.96 -1.56
C TYR A 93 -37.26 -27.39 -0.24
N SER A 94 -37.37 -26.47 0.72
CA SER A 94 -37.95 -26.72 2.04
C SER A 94 -39.37 -27.32 2.01
N TYR A 95 -40.14 -27.09 0.94
CA TYR A 95 -41.49 -27.67 0.80
C TYR A 95 -41.48 -29.19 0.52
N LYS A 96 -40.36 -29.75 0.03
CA LYS A 96 -40.17 -31.18 -0.24
C LYS A 96 -39.51 -31.92 0.92
N ASP A 97 -38.83 -31.23 1.82
CA ASP A 97 -38.11 -31.81 2.95
C ASP A 97 -38.24 -30.97 4.23
N ALA A 98 -39.08 -31.45 5.15
CA ALA A 98 -39.33 -30.80 6.43
C ALA A 98 -38.09 -30.82 7.37
N THR A 99 -37.10 -31.68 7.11
CA THR A 99 -35.88 -31.75 7.94
C THR A 99 -34.96 -30.55 7.75
N LEU A 100 -35.19 -29.74 6.71
CA LEU A 100 -34.43 -28.51 6.44
C LEU A 100 -34.79 -27.34 7.36
N SER A 101 -35.89 -27.42 8.12
CA SER A 101 -36.39 -26.30 8.94
C SER A 101 -35.34 -25.76 9.92
N ASP A 102 -34.68 -26.66 10.66
CA ASP A 102 -33.67 -26.27 11.66
C ASP A 102 -32.44 -25.66 10.99
N ARG A 103 -31.99 -26.25 9.88
CA ARG A 103 -30.84 -25.76 9.09
C ARG A 103 -31.09 -24.37 8.53
N LEU A 104 -32.30 -24.10 8.04
CA LEU A 104 -32.72 -22.79 7.55
C LEU A 104 -32.71 -21.73 8.66
N GLN A 105 -33.24 -22.07 9.83
CA GLN A 105 -33.28 -21.15 10.97
C GLN A 105 -31.87 -20.80 11.47
N MET A 106 -30.98 -21.80 11.51
CA MET A 106 -29.58 -21.59 11.88
C MET A 106 -28.86 -20.71 10.85
N ALA A 107 -29.02 -20.96 9.55
CA ALA A 107 -28.43 -20.14 8.50
C ALA A 107 -28.92 -18.69 8.52
N GLN A 108 -30.23 -18.45 8.74
CA GLN A 108 -30.79 -17.10 8.89
C GLN A 108 -30.21 -16.37 10.11
N SER A 109 -30.11 -17.07 11.24
CA SER A 109 -29.55 -16.49 12.48
C SER A 109 -28.08 -16.12 12.30
N TYR A 110 -27.29 -17.03 11.71
CA TYR A 110 -25.89 -16.78 11.37
C TYR A 110 -25.76 -15.55 10.46
N LEU A 111 -26.48 -15.54 9.34
CA LEU A 111 -26.41 -14.47 8.35
C LEU A 111 -26.80 -13.11 8.95
N ALA A 112 -27.82 -13.06 9.82
CA ALA A 112 -28.22 -11.83 10.50
C ALA A 112 -27.07 -11.26 11.36
N THR A 113 -26.34 -12.11 12.11
CA THR A 113 -25.20 -11.65 12.93
C THR A 113 -24.04 -11.13 12.10
N ARG A 114 -23.81 -11.73 10.92
CA ARG A 114 -22.73 -11.37 10.00
C ARG A 114 -23.01 -10.05 9.28
N LEU A 115 -24.25 -9.89 8.79
CA LEU A 115 -24.70 -8.65 8.14
C LEU A 115 -24.68 -7.44 9.09
N ASP A 116 -24.91 -7.64 10.39
CA ASP A 116 -24.92 -6.56 11.39
C ASP A 116 -23.55 -5.86 11.52
N VAL A 117 -22.46 -6.61 11.34
CA VAL A 117 -21.07 -6.12 11.48
C VAL A 117 -20.36 -5.93 10.14
N TRP A 118 -21.06 -6.07 9.01
CA TRP A 118 -20.44 -6.05 7.69
C TRP A 118 -20.05 -4.64 7.22
N ASP A 119 -18.75 -4.39 7.06
CA ASP A 119 -18.22 -3.15 6.49
C ASP A 119 -18.16 -3.21 4.96
N ILE A 120 -19.20 -2.68 4.32
CA ILE A 120 -19.32 -2.61 2.85
C ILE A 120 -18.22 -1.74 2.21
N SER A 121 -17.68 -0.76 2.94
CA SER A 121 -16.68 0.17 2.38
C SER A 121 -15.33 -0.49 2.11
N ALA A 122 -15.07 -1.64 2.74
CA ALA A 122 -13.84 -2.41 2.61
C ALA A 122 -13.96 -3.60 1.64
N VAL A 123 -15.12 -3.82 1.03
CA VAL A 123 -15.38 -5.01 0.20
C VAL A 123 -14.83 -4.84 -1.21
N GLU A 124 -13.98 -5.77 -1.62
CA GLU A 124 -13.53 -5.93 -3.00
C GLU A 124 -13.72 -7.41 -3.40
N ARG A 125 -14.83 -7.69 -4.09
CA ARG A 125 -15.20 -9.01 -4.64
C ARG A 125 -15.84 -8.87 -6.01
N VAL A 126 -15.70 -9.87 -6.86
CA VAL A 126 -16.27 -9.83 -8.22
C VAL A 126 -17.80 -9.81 -8.12
N GLY A 127 -18.41 -8.73 -8.62
CA GLY A 127 -19.86 -8.64 -8.78
C GLY A 127 -20.68 -8.50 -7.48
N PHE A 128 -20.07 -8.36 -6.30
CA PHE A 128 -20.84 -8.33 -5.03
C PHE A 128 -21.92 -7.25 -4.98
N GLU A 129 -21.66 -6.11 -5.65
CA GLU A 129 -22.57 -4.97 -5.79
C GLU A 129 -23.88 -5.32 -6.50
N ILE A 130 -23.95 -6.46 -7.20
CA ILE A 130 -25.14 -6.93 -7.92
C ILE A 130 -25.59 -8.32 -7.45
N THR A 131 -24.67 -9.22 -7.12
CA THR A 131 -25.00 -10.58 -6.70
C THR A 131 -25.65 -10.62 -5.31
N VAL A 132 -25.10 -9.89 -4.33
CA VAL A 132 -25.66 -9.83 -2.97
C VAL A 132 -27.04 -9.17 -2.96
N PRO A 133 -27.26 -7.99 -3.59
CA PRO A 133 -28.60 -7.42 -3.71
C PRO A 133 -29.62 -8.34 -4.37
N THR A 134 -29.22 -9.06 -5.42
CA THR A 134 -30.11 -10.01 -6.12
C THR A 134 -30.49 -11.18 -5.22
N LEU A 135 -29.54 -11.78 -4.51
CA LEU A 135 -29.82 -12.84 -3.55
C LEU A 135 -30.75 -12.38 -2.43
N LEU A 136 -30.57 -11.16 -1.90
CA LEU A 136 -31.46 -10.56 -0.91
C LEU A 136 -32.89 -10.37 -1.48
N SER A 137 -33.02 -9.96 -2.74
CA SER A 137 -34.32 -9.82 -3.42
C SER A 137 -35.01 -11.18 -3.58
N LEU A 138 -34.29 -12.19 -4.07
CA LEU A 138 -34.83 -13.54 -4.27
C LEU A 138 -35.25 -14.19 -2.94
N LEU A 139 -34.50 -13.97 -1.86
CA LEU A 139 -34.90 -14.43 -0.52
C LEU A 139 -36.15 -13.70 0.01
N SER A 140 -36.27 -12.40 -0.25
CA SER A 140 -37.46 -11.60 0.11
C SER A 140 -38.72 -12.14 -0.57
N GLU A 141 -38.62 -12.52 -1.85
CA GLU A 141 -39.71 -13.19 -2.59
C GLU A 141 -40.13 -14.53 -1.96
N GLN A 142 -39.20 -15.21 -1.25
CA GLN A 142 -39.46 -16.42 -0.47
C GLN A 142 -39.87 -16.15 0.99
N GLY A 143 -40.09 -14.89 1.36
CA GLY A 143 -40.51 -14.44 2.69
C GLY A 143 -39.40 -14.37 3.74
N ILE A 144 -38.14 -14.20 3.31
CA ILE A 144 -36.98 -14.02 4.19
C ILE A 144 -36.33 -12.66 3.92
N ASP A 145 -36.44 -11.74 4.88
CA ASP A 145 -35.90 -10.39 4.78
C ASP A 145 -34.81 -10.11 5.82
N PHE A 146 -33.80 -9.32 5.45
CA PHE A 146 -32.73 -8.88 6.33
C PHE A 146 -32.63 -7.35 6.38
N SER A 147 -32.64 -6.81 7.60
CA SER A 147 -32.31 -5.43 7.91
C SER A 147 -30.97 -5.38 8.63
N PHE A 148 -30.06 -4.52 8.17
CA PHE A 148 -28.71 -4.38 8.71
C PHE A 148 -28.15 -2.99 8.41
N PRO A 149 -27.21 -2.48 9.23
CA PRO A 149 -26.72 -1.09 9.13
C PRO A 149 -26.18 -0.73 7.74
N GLY A 150 -25.43 -1.64 7.11
CA GLY A 150 -24.80 -1.43 5.81
C GLY A 150 -25.76 -1.35 4.61
N ARG A 151 -27.02 -1.78 4.74
CA ARG A 151 -27.91 -2.02 3.59
C ARG A 151 -28.05 -0.81 2.66
N PHE A 152 -28.14 0.41 3.19
CA PHE A 152 -28.26 1.63 2.39
C PHE A 152 -27.06 1.80 1.45
N GLN A 153 -25.85 1.71 1.99
CA GLN A 153 -24.61 1.83 1.22
C GLN A 153 -24.49 0.74 0.14
N LEU A 154 -24.88 -0.50 0.45
CA LEU A 154 -24.91 -1.58 -0.54
C LEU A 154 -25.85 -1.25 -1.71
N MET A 155 -27.04 -0.72 -1.43
CA MET A 155 -28.01 -0.35 -2.47
C MET A 155 -27.55 0.86 -3.29
N GLU A 156 -26.77 1.79 -2.72
CA GLU A 156 -26.15 2.87 -3.48
C GLU A 156 -25.12 2.33 -4.49
N LEU A 157 -24.25 1.41 -4.07
CA LEU A 157 -23.30 0.74 -4.96
C LEU A 157 -24.03 -0.04 -6.06
N ASN A 158 -25.10 -0.76 -5.70
CA ASN A 158 -25.93 -1.49 -6.65
C ASN A 158 -26.55 -0.56 -7.71
N SER A 159 -27.16 0.54 -7.29
CA SER A 159 -27.76 1.51 -8.19
C SER A 159 -26.72 2.15 -9.11
N ALA A 160 -25.54 2.50 -8.57
CA ALA A 160 -24.45 3.05 -9.36
C ALA A 160 -23.98 2.04 -10.43
N LYS A 161 -23.78 0.77 -10.03
CA LYS A 161 -23.33 -0.29 -10.93
C LYS A 161 -24.35 -0.58 -12.04
N LEU A 162 -25.62 -0.75 -11.70
CA LEU A 162 -26.70 -1.01 -12.67
C LEU A 162 -26.90 0.17 -13.62
N SER A 163 -26.71 1.42 -13.17
CA SER A 163 -26.80 2.59 -14.04
C SER A 163 -25.72 2.62 -15.14
N ALA A 164 -24.54 2.06 -14.86
CA ALA A 164 -23.47 1.91 -15.84
C ALA A 164 -23.68 0.71 -16.78
N LEU A 165 -24.45 -0.29 -16.34
CA LEU A 165 -24.71 -1.54 -17.06
C LEU A 165 -26.09 -1.51 -17.75
N THR A 166 -26.21 -0.72 -18.83
CA THR A 166 -27.47 -0.72 -19.59
C THR A 166 -27.76 -2.11 -20.18
N PRO A 167 -29.02 -2.57 -20.20
CA PRO A 167 -29.37 -3.85 -20.81
C PRO A 167 -28.87 -3.97 -22.26
N GLN A 168 -28.95 -2.89 -23.04
CA GLN A 168 -28.46 -2.85 -24.42
C GLN A 168 -26.95 -3.09 -24.52
N ALA A 169 -26.17 -2.53 -23.60
CA ALA A 169 -24.73 -2.80 -23.54
C ALA A 169 -24.46 -4.27 -23.20
N ILE A 170 -25.19 -4.84 -22.23
CA ILE A 170 -25.05 -6.26 -21.85
C ILE A 170 -25.39 -7.19 -23.02
N TYR A 171 -26.46 -6.91 -23.78
CA TYR A 171 -26.83 -7.73 -24.94
C TYR A 171 -25.90 -7.54 -26.14
N GLY A 172 -25.28 -6.37 -26.28
CA GLY A 172 -24.48 -6.01 -27.45
C GLY A 172 -22.99 -6.28 -27.31
N LEU A 173 -22.46 -6.21 -26.08
CA LEU A 173 -21.02 -6.25 -25.81
C LEU A 173 -20.67 -7.45 -24.93
N ARG A 174 -19.62 -8.16 -25.33
CA ARG A 174 -19.00 -9.17 -24.49
C ARG A 174 -18.13 -8.47 -23.44
N THR A 175 -18.53 -8.53 -22.19
CA THR A 175 -17.79 -7.92 -21.07
C THR A 175 -17.69 -8.90 -19.90
N ALA A 176 -16.84 -8.60 -18.92
CA ALA A 176 -16.64 -9.42 -17.72
C ALA A 176 -17.94 -9.63 -16.90
N ILE A 177 -18.99 -8.82 -17.10
CA ILE A 177 -20.27 -8.98 -16.42
C ILE A 177 -20.95 -10.33 -16.71
N LEU A 178 -20.61 -10.97 -17.84
CA LEU A 178 -21.11 -12.30 -18.20
C LEU A 178 -20.66 -13.38 -17.21
N HIS A 179 -19.65 -13.10 -16.37
CA HIS A 179 -19.24 -13.99 -15.28
C HIS A 179 -20.19 -13.94 -14.06
N SER A 180 -21.09 -12.96 -14.01
CA SER A 180 -22.00 -12.72 -12.87
C SER A 180 -23.45 -12.48 -13.31
N LEU A 181 -23.95 -13.22 -14.31
CA LEU A 181 -25.31 -13.05 -14.82
C LEU A 181 -26.38 -13.29 -13.75
N GLU A 182 -26.10 -14.13 -12.77
CA GLU A 182 -26.99 -14.37 -11.64
C GLU A 182 -27.27 -13.09 -10.83
N GLY A 183 -26.37 -12.10 -10.85
CA GLY A 183 -26.58 -10.80 -10.24
C GLY A 183 -27.46 -9.84 -11.07
N LEU A 184 -27.96 -10.28 -12.23
CA LEU A 184 -28.78 -9.47 -13.14
C LEU A 184 -30.21 -10.03 -13.29
N ILE A 185 -30.57 -11.04 -12.50
CA ILE A 185 -31.94 -11.57 -12.46
C ILE A 185 -32.91 -10.44 -12.10
N GLY A 186 -33.99 -10.31 -12.88
CA GLY A 186 -34.97 -9.23 -12.74
C GLY A 186 -34.56 -7.89 -13.40
N HIS A 187 -33.32 -7.76 -13.88
CA HIS A 187 -32.81 -6.54 -14.52
C HIS A 187 -32.63 -6.66 -16.04
N ILE A 188 -32.46 -7.88 -16.55
CA ILE A 188 -32.28 -8.16 -17.98
C ILE A 188 -33.17 -9.31 -18.48
N ASP A 189 -33.25 -9.43 -19.80
CA ASP A 189 -33.94 -10.48 -20.54
C ASP A 189 -32.94 -11.56 -20.96
N PHE A 190 -32.95 -12.68 -20.24
CA PHE A 190 -32.05 -13.81 -20.47
C PHE A 190 -32.24 -14.47 -21.84
N ALA A 191 -33.40 -14.29 -22.50
CA ALA A 191 -33.64 -14.79 -23.85
C ALA A 191 -32.67 -14.18 -24.90
N LYS A 192 -32.08 -13.03 -24.58
CA LYS A 192 -31.17 -12.29 -25.46
C LYS A 192 -29.70 -12.59 -25.20
N LEU A 193 -29.36 -13.62 -24.42
CA LEU A 193 -27.97 -13.89 -24.04
C LEU A 193 -27.34 -15.07 -24.80
N ALA A 194 -28.13 -15.89 -25.50
CA ALA A 194 -27.64 -17.11 -26.15
C ALA A 194 -26.39 -16.91 -27.04
N HIS A 195 -26.27 -15.76 -27.71
CA HIS A 195 -25.13 -15.46 -28.59
C HIS A 195 -23.82 -15.16 -27.85
N HIS A 196 -23.86 -14.89 -26.55
CA HIS A 196 -22.66 -14.70 -25.72
C HIS A 196 -22.03 -16.01 -25.25
N LYS A 197 -22.78 -17.13 -25.28
CA LYS A 197 -22.32 -18.45 -24.85
C LYS A 197 -21.07 -18.89 -25.61
N ARG A 198 -20.09 -19.46 -24.92
CA ARG A 198 -18.87 -20.07 -25.48
C ARG A 198 -18.57 -21.38 -24.79
N ASN A 199 -18.30 -22.43 -25.55
CA ASN A 199 -18.03 -23.78 -25.04
C ASN A 199 -19.05 -24.22 -23.97
N GLY A 200 -20.34 -23.97 -24.23
CA GLY A 200 -21.43 -24.28 -23.30
C GLY A 200 -21.57 -23.36 -22.07
N SER A 201 -20.70 -22.37 -21.87
CA SER A 201 -20.72 -21.53 -20.65
C SER A 201 -20.85 -20.04 -20.93
N PHE A 202 -21.15 -19.29 -19.86
CA PHE A 202 -21.04 -17.83 -19.83
C PHE A 202 -19.82 -17.42 -19.03
N MET A 203 -18.80 -16.92 -19.75
CA MET A 203 -17.51 -16.49 -19.20
C MET A 203 -16.89 -17.52 -18.23
N ALA A 204 -16.98 -18.81 -18.59
CA ALA A 204 -16.48 -19.94 -17.81
C ALA A 204 -17.00 -20.00 -16.35
N SER A 205 -18.15 -19.40 -16.06
CA SER A 205 -18.72 -19.40 -14.71
C SER A 205 -19.86 -20.42 -14.56
N PRO A 206 -19.75 -21.39 -13.65
CA PRO A 206 -20.84 -22.32 -13.35
C PRO A 206 -22.09 -21.62 -12.83
N GLY A 207 -21.97 -20.67 -11.89
CA GLY A 207 -23.11 -19.93 -11.34
C GLY A 207 -23.84 -19.08 -12.39
N SER A 208 -23.10 -18.38 -13.26
CA SER A 208 -23.69 -17.59 -14.36
C SER A 208 -24.42 -18.50 -15.36
N THR A 209 -23.82 -19.64 -15.69
CA THR A 209 -24.40 -20.64 -16.60
C THR A 209 -25.64 -21.29 -16.00
N ALA A 210 -25.64 -21.56 -14.68
CA ALA A 210 -26.80 -22.06 -13.95
C ALA A 210 -27.96 -21.04 -13.97
N ALA A 211 -27.68 -19.75 -13.75
CA ALA A 211 -28.69 -18.71 -13.85
C ALA A 211 -29.28 -18.63 -15.27
N TYR A 212 -28.45 -18.72 -16.31
CA TYR A 212 -28.96 -18.76 -17.69
C TYR A 212 -29.87 -19.96 -17.96
N LEU A 213 -29.52 -21.16 -17.48
CA LEU A 213 -30.37 -22.35 -17.63
C LEU A 213 -31.72 -22.22 -16.91
N MET A 214 -31.74 -21.58 -15.73
CA MET A 214 -32.97 -21.43 -14.94
C MET A 214 -33.89 -20.31 -15.43
N TYR A 215 -33.32 -19.20 -15.90
CA TYR A 215 -34.08 -18.00 -16.27
C TYR A 215 -34.20 -17.79 -17.78
N GLY A 216 -33.52 -18.61 -18.59
CA GLY A 216 -33.69 -18.66 -20.04
C GLY A 216 -35.03 -19.29 -20.44
N PRO A 217 -35.67 -18.84 -21.55
CA PRO A 217 -36.98 -19.35 -21.97
C PRO A 217 -36.92 -20.75 -22.59
N VAL A 218 -35.72 -21.22 -22.98
CA VAL A 218 -35.50 -22.50 -23.67
C VAL A 218 -34.33 -23.20 -23.00
N TRP A 219 -34.49 -24.51 -22.75
CA TRP A 219 -33.43 -25.34 -22.20
C TRP A 219 -32.24 -25.44 -23.17
N ASP A 220 -31.03 -25.30 -22.64
CA ASP A 220 -29.80 -25.29 -23.43
C ASP A 220 -28.93 -26.51 -23.09
N ASP A 221 -28.91 -27.51 -23.98
CA ASP A 221 -28.20 -28.77 -23.74
C ASP A 221 -26.68 -28.58 -23.67
N GLU A 222 -26.11 -27.54 -24.30
CA GLU A 222 -24.67 -27.25 -24.21
C GLU A 222 -24.31 -26.71 -22.82
N CYS A 223 -25.17 -25.88 -22.23
CA CYS A 223 -25.00 -25.41 -20.85
C CYS A 223 -25.13 -26.54 -19.84
N GLU A 224 -26.08 -27.45 -20.03
CA GLU A 224 -26.19 -28.64 -19.20
C GLU A 224 -24.93 -29.52 -19.33
N ALA A 225 -24.44 -29.75 -20.56
CA ALA A 225 -23.23 -30.53 -20.80
C ALA A 225 -22.00 -29.91 -20.12
N TYR A 226 -21.83 -28.60 -20.22
CA TYR A 226 -20.78 -27.87 -19.52
C TYR A 226 -20.84 -28.08 -18.00
N LEU A 227 -22.00 -27.88 -17.36
CA LEU A 227 -22.12 -28.08 -15.91
C LEU A 227 -21.86 -29.53 -15.47
N ARG A 228 -22.27 -30.51 -16.27
CA ARG A 228 -21.95 -31.93 -16.03
C ARG A 228 -20.45 -32.20 -16.10
N GLU A 229 -19.76 -31.57 -17.04
CA GLU A 229 -18.32 -31.65 -17.16
C GLU A 229 -17.62 -31.04 -15.94
N VAL A 230 -17.98 -29.81 -15.54
CA VAL A 230 -17.41 -29.17 -14.34
C VAL A 230 -17.60 -30.05 -13.09
N LEU A 231 -18.79 -30.60 -12.89
CA LEU A 231 -19.09 -31.51 -11.77
C LEU A 231 -18.26 -32.80 -11.80
N SER A 232 -17.89 -33.28 -12.99
CA SER A 232 -17.03 -34.46 -13.13
C SER A 232 -15.59 -34.20 -12.67
N HIS A 233 -15.15 -32.94 -12.69
CA HIS A 233 -13.83 -32.50 -12.21
C HIS A 233 -13.84 -32.09 -10.72
N GLY A 234 -14.90 -31.43 -10.24
CA GLY A 234 -14.96 -30.89 -8.88
C GLY A 234 -15.05 -31.93 -7.76
N GLY A 235 -15.49 -33.15 -8.07
CA GLY A 235 -15.68 -34.23 -7.09
C GLY A 235 -16.83 -33.95 -6.10
N ASN A 236 -17.46 -35.02 -5.61
CA ASN A 236 -18.49 -34.99 -4.55
C ASN A 236 -19.66 -33.99 -4.76
N GLY A 237 -19.93 -33.58 -6.01
CA GLY A 237 -21.05 -32.69 -6.34
C GLY A 237 -20.75 -31.19 -6.32
N SER A 238 -19.51 -30.76 -6.08
CA SER A 238 -19.16 -29.34 -6.07
C SER A 238 -18.65 -28.82 -7.42
N VAL A 239 -18.69 -27.49 -7.58
CA VAL A 239 -18.10 -26.75 -8.72
C VAL A 239 -17.23 -25.60 -8.21
N SER A 240 -16.27 -25.14 -9.03
CA SER A 240 -15.45 -23.95 -8.78
C SER A 240 -16.13 -22.64 -9.21
N CYS A 241 -15.54 -21.47 -8.91
CA CYS A 241 -16.02 -20.17 -9.41
C CYS A 241 -15.88 -20.03 -10.93
N ALA A 242 -14.78 -20.59 -11.47
CA ALA A 242 -14.48 -20.61 -12.89
C ALA A 242 -13.95 -21.98 -13.36
N TRP A 243 -14.35 -22.40 -14.56
CA TRP A 243 -13.82 -23.56 -15.26
C TRP A 243 -13.98 -23.44 -16.79
N PRO A 244 -12.95 -23.70 -17.60
CA PRO A 244 -11.56 -24.02 -17.24
C PRO A 244 -10.73 -22.77 -16.86
N THR A 245 -9.49 -22.98 -16.40
CA THR A 245 -8.51 -21.95 -15.99
C THR A 245 -7.14 -22.16 -16.65
N THR A 246 -7.13 -22.76 -17.85
CA THR A 246 -5.94 -23.28 -18.53
C THR A 246 -4.80 -22.28 -18.67
N PHE A 247 -5.07 -21.07 -19.16
CA PHE A 247 -4.00 -20.11 -19.45
C PHE A 247 -3.46 -19.46 -18.20
N PHE A 248 -4.35 -19.18 -17.22
CA PHE A 248 -3.97 -18.71 -15.91
C PHE A 248 -2.98 -19.68 -15.23
N GLU A 249 -3.36 -20.96 -15.10
CA GLU A 249 -2.53 -21.93 -14.35
C GLU A 249 -1.18 -22.20 -15.05
N LEU A 250 -1.21 -22.42 -16.37
CA LEU A 250 0.01 -22.71 -17.13
C LEU A 250 0.99 -21.54 -17.10
N SER A 251 0.50 -20.31 -17.30
CA SER A 251 1.38 -19.15 -17.35
C SER A 251 1.94 -18.76 -15.99
N TRP A 252 1.13 -18.80 -14.93
CA TRP A 252 1.64 -18.55 -13.58
C TRP A 252 2.70 -19.55 -13.17
N ILE A 253 2.47 -20.85 -13.37
CA ILE A 253 3.45 -21.90 -12.99
C ILE A 253 4.76 -21.71 -13.77
N VAL A 254 4.69 -21.45 -15.08
CA VAL A 254 5.89 -21.18 -15.90
C VAL A 254 6.64 -19.95 -15.39
N CYS A 255 5.94 -18.83 -15.16
CA CYS A 255 6.57 -17.62 -14.64
C CYS A 255 7.20 -17.83 -13.25
N ASN A 256 6.49 -18.49 -12.34
CA ASN A 256 6.95 -18.73 -10.98
C ASN A 256 8.21 -19.58 -10.95
N LEU A 257 8.25 -20.68 -11.71
CA LEU A 257 9.43 -21.53 -11.83
C LEU A 257 10.61 -20.74 -12.41
N HIS A 258 10.41 -19.99 -13.50
CA HIS A 258 11.48 -19.21 -14.10
C HIS A 258 12.03 -18.13 -13.15
N ASP A 259 11.15 -17.33 -12.54
CA ASP A 259 11.53 -16.29 -11.58
C ASP A 259 12.16 -16.88 -10.30
N GLY A 260 11.84 -18.13 -9.96
CA GLY A 260 12.50 -18.92 -8.91
C GLY A 260 13.88 -19.46 -9.29
N GLY A 261 14.34 -19.24 -10.52
CA GLY A 261 15.65 -19.66 -11.04
C GLY A 261 15.66 -21.07 -11.66
N PHE A 262 14.51 -21.64 -12.01
CA PHE A 262 14.47 -22.85 -12.82
C PHE A 262 14.84 -22.54 -14.26
N ASN A 263 15.69 -23.39 -14.84
CA ASN A 263 16.02 -23.33 -16.25
C ASN A 263 15.23 -24.42 -16.98
N PHE A 264 14.35 -24.02 -17.91
CA PHE A 264 13.52 -24.96 -18.65
C PHE A 264 14.31 -25.93 -19.51
N SER A 265 15.58 -25.67 -19.85
CA SER A 265 16.43 -26.67 -20.54
C SER A 265 16.78 -27.88 -19.68
N ASP A 266 16.67 -27.74 -18.36
CA ASP A 266 17.03 -28.77 -17.38
C ASP A 266 15.82 -29.60 -16.91
N LEU A 267 14.62 -29.28 -17.43
CA LEU A 267 13.34 -29.93 -17.15
C LEU A 267 12.91 -30.84 -18.31
N ASP A 268 11.86 -31.63 -18.14
CA ASP A 268 11.33 -32.53 -19.16
C ASP A 268 10.85 -31.76 -20.41
N GLN A 269 11.62 -31.87 -21.48
CA GLN A 269 11.39 -31.10 -22.70
C GLN A 269 10.07 -31.45 -23.38
N VAL A 270 9.54 -32.67 -23.20
CA VAL A 270 8.26 -33.07 -23.80
C VAL A 270 7.12 -32.28 -23.16
N THR A 271 7.09 -32.23 -21.84
CA THR A 271 6.08 -31.51 -21.06
C THR A 271 6.19 -30.00 -21.28
N VAL A 272 7.40 -29.45 -21.19
CA VAL A 272 7.68 -28.02 -21.46
C VAL A 272 7.23 -27.60 -22.86
N SER A 273 7.53 -28.41 -23.89
CA SER A 273 7.11 -28.13 -25.27
C SER A 273 5.59 -28.17 -25.44
N LYS A 274 4.91 -29.07 -24.75
CA LYS A 274 3.44 -29.16 -24.79
C LYS A 274 2.79 -27.94 -24.15
N ILE A 275 3.29 -27.46 -23.00
CA ILE A 275 2.83 -26.22 -22.36
C ILE A 275 3.04 -25.03 -23.30
N SER A 276 4.23 -24.89 -23.87
CA SER A 276 4.55 -23.84 -24.84
C SER A 276 3.58 -23.84 -26.03
N ALA A 277 3.28 -25.02 -26.58
CA ALA A 277 2.35 -25.17 -27.69
C ALA A 277 0.90 -24.75 -27.33
N ILE A 278 0.43 -25.08 -26.12
CA ILE A 278 -0.92 -24.69 -25.64
C ILE A 278 -1.01 -23.17 -25.53
N LEU A 279 -0.06 -22.53 -24.83
CA LEU A 279 -0.04 -21.09 -24.64
C LEU A 279 0.08 -20.33 -25.97
N LYS A 280 0.93 -20.82 -26.88
CA LYS A 280 1.13 -20.24 -28.21
C LYS A 280 -0.15 -20.32 -29.04
N ALA A 281 -0.80 -21.48 -29.08
CA ALA A 281 -2.04 -21.67 -29.81
C ALA A 281 -3.17 -20.77 -29.28
N GLY A 282 -3.28 -20.65 -27.95
CA GLY A 282 -4.22 -19.73 -27.30
C GLY A 282 -3.99 -18.28 -27.70
N THR A 283 -2.74 -17.82 -27.61
CA THR A 283 -2.35 -16.45 -28.00
C THR A 283 -2.62 -16.17 -29.47
N GLU A 284 -2.37 -17.14 -30.36
CA GLU A 284 -2.64 -17.00 -31.79
C GLU A 284 -4.15 -16.94 -32.09
N ALA A 285 -4.95 -17.74 -31.39
CA ALA A 285 -6.41 -17.73 -31.52
C ALA A 285 -7.02 -16.40 -31.02
N GLY A 286 -6.46 -15.80 -29.97
CA GLY A 286 -6.88 -14.51 -29.42
C GLY A 286 -6.22 -13.28 -30.07
N ASN A 287 -5.60 -13.43 -31.24
CA ASN A 287 -4.92 -12.34 -31.96
C ASN A 287 -3.85 -11.59 -31.14
N GLY A 288 -3.15 -12.29 -30.26
CA GLY A 288 -2.06 -11.76 -29.44
C GLY A 288 -2.42 -11.42 -28.00
N ILE A 289 -3.69 -11.53 -27.61
CA ILE A 289 -4.18 -11.38 -26.23
C ILE A 289 -5.03 -12.59 -25.84
N VAL A 290 -5.18 -12.83 -24.54
CA VAL A 290 -5.94 -13.95 -23.97
C VAL A 290 -6.65 -13.52 -22.69
N GLY A 291 -7.63 -14.29 -22.23
CA GLY A 291 -8.06 -14.29 -20.83
C GLY A 291 -7.52 -15.52 -20.09
N PHE A 292 -8.07 -15.85 -18.93
CA PHE A 292 -7.64 -17.00 -18.13
C PHE A 292 -7.83 -18.38 -18.81
N ALA A 293 -8.61 -18.46 -19.89
CA ALA A 293 -8.89 -19.69 -20.62
C ALA A 293 -9.24 -19.46 -22.11
N PRO A 294 -9.23 -20.52 -22.96
CA PRO A 294 -9.56 -20.41 -24.38
C PRO A 294 -10.95 -19.80 -24.61
N ASP A 295 -10.99 -18.71 -25.39
CA ASP A 295 -12.22 -17.98 -25.70
C ASP A 295 -13.04 -17.63 -24.44
N VAL A 296 -12.34 -17.22 -23.38
CA VAL A 296 -12.91 -16.59 -22.18
C VAL A 296 -12.31 -15.20 -22.09
N GLY A 297 -13.17 -14.17 -22.03
CA GLY A 297 -12.86 -12.81 -22.48
C GLY A 297 -11.53 -12.26 -21.97
N GLU A 298 -10.86 -11.53 -22.85
CA GLU A 298 -9.46 -11.18 -22.74
C GLU A 298 -9.20 -10.08 -21.71
N ASP A 299 -8.08 -10.19 -21.01
CA ASP A 299 -7.62 -9.20 -20.02
C ASP A 299 -6.12 -9.00 -20.04
N ALA A 300 -5.70 -7.87 -19.46
CA ALA A 300 -4.30 -7.50 -19.41
C ALA A 300 -3.45 -8.38 -18.48
N ASP A 301 -4.05 -9.02 -17.46
CA ASP A 301 -3.28 -9.78 -16.47
C ASP A 301 -2.80 -11.10 -17.06
N ASP A 302 -3.75 -11.91 -17.52
CA ASP A 302 -3.48 -13.19 -18.18
C ASP A 302 -2.71 -13.00 -19.47
N SER A 303 -3.04 -11.96 -20.26
CA SER A 303 -2.26 -11.64 -21.46
C SER A 303 -0.80 -11.34 -21.13
N ALA A 304 -0.52 -10.49 -20.13
CA ALA A 304 0.85 -10.16 -19.75
C ALA A 304 1.60 -11.39 -19.21
N LYS A 305 0.96 -12.22 -18.39
CA LYS A 305 1.55 -13.46 -17.87
C LYS A 305 1.81 -14.50 -18.95
N VAL A 306 0.87 -14.73 -19.87
CA VAL A 306 1.06 -15.67 -21.00
C VAL A 306 2.19 -15.20 -21.93
N LEU A 307 2.24 -13.91 -22.24
CA LEU A 307 3.32 -13.36 -23.09
C LEU A 307 4.68 -13.48 -22.39
N THR A 308 4.75 -13.22 -21.09
CA THR A 308 5.96 -13.41 -20.27
C THR A 308 6.36 -14.89 -20.23
N ALA A 309 5.41 -15.80 -19.98
CA ALA A 309 5.66 -17.23 -19.94
C ALA A 309 6.19 -17.77 -21.28
N LEU A 310 5.59 -17.35 -22.40
CA LEU A 310 6.07 -17.70 -23.74
C LEU A 310 7.50 -17.21 -23.96
N GLN A 311 7.83 -16.00 -23.51
CA GLN A 311 9.18 -15.46 -23.61
C GLN A 311 10.20 -16.28 -22.80
N TYR A 312 9.86 -16.70 -21.58
CA TYR A 312 10.69 -17.61 -20.77
C TYR A 312 10.86 -19.00 -21.39
N LEU A 313 9.88 -19.44 -22.18
CA LEU A 313 9.94 -20.67 -22.98
C LEU A 313 10.65 -20.47 -24.33
N GLY A 314 11.26 -19.30 -24.57
CA GLY A 314 12.01 -19.00 -25.80
C GLY A 314 11.14 -18.63 -27.01
N VAL A 315 9.85 -18.33 -26.80
CA VAL A 315 8.89 -17.95 -27.84
C VAL A 315 8.55 -16.47 -27.73
N GLN A 316 9.06 -15.67 -28.67
CA GLN A 316 8.79 -14.23 -28.73
C GLN A 316 7.44 -13.94 -29.40
N LYS A 317 6.65 -13.05 -28.80
CA LYS A 317 5.36 -12.57 -29.32
C LYS A 317 5.29 -11.04 -29.22
N PRO A 318 4.59 -10.37 -30.16
CA PRO A 318 4.45 -8.92 -30.12
C PRO A 318 3.58 -8.49 -28.93
N LEU A 319 3.99 -7.41 -28.26
CA LEU A 319 3.22 -6.78 -27.17
C LEU A 319 2.20 -5.75 -27.66
N THR A 320 2.25 -5.36 -28.94
CA THR A 320 1.33 -4.36 -29.51
C THR A 320 -0.15 -4.66 -29.25
N PRO A 321 -0.65 -5.92 -29.41
CA PRO A 321 -2.05 -6.22 -29.11
C PRO A 321 -2.45 -5.98 -27.64
N LEU A 322 -1.53 -6.21 -26.69
CA LEU A 322 -1.73 -5.92 -25.27
C LEU A 322 -1.86 -4.41 -25.05
N CYS A 323 -0.94 -3.62 -25.61
CA CYS A 323 -0.99 -2.16 -25.51
C CYS A 323 -2.26 -1.58 -26.15
N ASP A 324 -2.58 -1.97 -27.38
CA ASP A 324 -3.74 -1.45 -28.11
C ASP A 324 -5.07 -1.75 -27.40
N ALA A 325 -5.18 -2.90 -26.72
CA ALA A 325 -6.42 -3.29 -26.06
C ALA A 325 -6.61 -2.64 -24.67
N PHE A 326 -5.53 -2.47 -23.91
CA PHE A 326 -5.61 -2.23 -22.47
C PHE A 326 -4.90 -0.96 -21.98
N GLU A 327 -4.04 -0.33 -22.78
CA GLU A 327 -3.35 0.88 -22.37
C GLU A 327 -4.31 2.08 -22.29
N LEU A 328 -4.26 2.79 -21.17
CA LEU A 328 -4.91 4.09 -20.96
C LEU A 328 -3.85 5.20 -20.83
N GLU A 329 -4.30 6.42 -20.62
CA GLU A 329 -3.42 7.59 -20.46
C GLU A 329 -2.40 7.40 -19.33
N SER A 330 -2.83 6.89 -18.17
CA SER A 330 -2.01 6.81 -16.96
C SER A 330 -1.57 5.40 -16.56
N HIS A 331 -2.22 4.35 -17.05
CA HIS A 331 -2.03 2.97 -16.62
C HIS A 331 -2.66 1.98 -17.62
N PHE A 332 -2.56 0.68 -17.35
CA PHE A 332 -3.27 -0.36 -18.09
C PHE A 332 -4.52 -0.80 -17.33
N ARG A 333 -5.67 -0.90 -18.00
CA ARG A 333 -6.86 -1.52 -17.38
C ARG A 333 -6.77 -3.04 -17.43
N CYS A 334 -7.34 -3.75 -16.46
CA CYS A 334 -7.46 -5.22 -16.53
C CYS A 334 -8.51 -5.61 -17.58
N TYR A 335 -9.76 -5.19 -17.37
CA TYR A 335 -10.88 -5.36 -18.30
C TYR A 335 -11.42 -4.01 -18.78
N PRO A 336 -12.04 -3.94 -19.97
CA PRO A 336 -12.87 -2.81 -20.35
C PRO A 336 -13.98 -2.56 -19.32
N TYR A 337 -14.24 -1.28 -19.01
CA TYR A 337 -15.28 -0.83 -18.08
C TYR A 337 -15.09 -1.24 -16.61
N GLU A 338 -13.87 -1.56 -16.20
CA GLU A 338 -13.57 -1.76 -14.78
C GLU A 338 -13.68 -0.46 -13.96
N ARG A 339 -14.00 -0.60 -12.67
CA ARG A 339 -14.15 0.51 -11.73
C ARG A 339 -12.81 0.94 -11.13
N ASN A 340 -12.03 -0.03 -10.67
CA ASN A 340 -10.78 0.14 -9.95
C ASN A 340 -9.64 -0.46 -10.76
N ALA A 341 -8.52 0.24 -10.89
CA ALA A 341 -7.30 -0.32 -11.45
C ALA A 341 -6.68 -1.37 -10.51
N SER A 342 -6.00 -2.36 -11.06
CA SER A 342 -5.24 -3.36 -10.29
C SER A 342 -3.75 -3.05 -10.30
N ILE A 343 -3.13 -3.13 -9.12
CA ILE A 343 -1.69 -2.95 -8.96
C ILE A 343 -0.91 -4.17 -9.47
N THR A 344 -1.44 -5.38 -9.26
CA THR A 344 -0.80 -6.63 -9.70
C THR A 344 -0.80 -6.75 -11.22
N VAL A 345 -1.88 -6.30 -11.88
CA VAL A 345 -1.96 -6.15 -13.34
C VAL A 345 -0.87 -5.21 -13.86
N GLN A 346 -0.66 -4.05 -13.21
CA GLN A 346 0.43 -3.16 -13.59
C GLN A 346 1.79 -3.86 -13.46
N CYS A 347 2.02 -4.60 -12.37
CA CYS A 347 3.28 -5.32 -12.17
C CYS A 347 3.52 -6.39 -13.24
N ASN A 348 2.49 -7.12 -13.64
CA ASN A 348 2.57 -8.16 -14.67
C ASN A 348 2.80 -7.54 -16.06
N VAL A 349 2.09 -6.45 -16.39
CA VAL A 349 2.33 -5.68 -17.63
C VAL A 349 3.76 -5.11 -17.66
N LEU A 350 4.22 -4.49 -16.57
CA LEU A 350 5.59 -3.96 -16.49
C LEU A 350 6.62 -5.07 -16.69
N SER A 351 6.40 -6.24 -16.09
CA SER A 351 7.28 -7.40 -16.26
C SER A 351 7.34 -7.83 -17.72
N ALA A 352 6.18 -8.01 -18.39
CA ALA A 352 6.13 -8.38 -19.81
C ALA A 352 6.85 -7.36 -20.71
N LEU A 353 6.63 -6.06 -20.48
CA LEU A 353 7.28 -4.98 -21.23
C LEU A 353 8.81 -4.98 -21.03
N VAL A 354 9.28 -5.14 -19.79
CA VAL A 354 10.71 -5.13 -19.47
C VAL A 354 11.42 -6.34 -20.09
N GLU A 355 10.83 -7.53 -19.98
CA GLU A 355 11.41 -8.75 -20.56
C GLU A 355 11.56 -8.60 -22.09
N ALA A 356 10.53 -8.09 -22.77
CA ALA A 356 10.60 -7.84 -24.20
C ALA A 356 11.66 -6.79 -24.58
N ALA A 357 11.85 -5.75 -23.77
CA ALA A 357 12.88 -4.74 -23.99
C ALA A 357 14.30 -5.32 -23.88
N VAL A 358 14.56 -6.18 -22.88
CA VAL A 358 15.87 -6.86 -22.71
C VAL A 358 16.21 -7.76 -23.89
N SER A 359 15.20 -8.36 -24.53
CA SER A 359 15.41 -9.26 -25.68
C SER A 359 15.71 -8.54 -27.00
N GLN A 360 15.65 -7.21 -27.05
CA GLN A 360 16.04 -6.42 -28.23
C GLN A 360 17.53 -6.07 -28.17
N PRO A 361 18.37 -6.50 -29.13
CA PRO A 361 19.81 -6.24 -29.06
C PRO A 361 20.16 -4.76 -29.24
N LEU A 362 20.98 -4.22 -28.33
CA LEU A 362 21.68 -2.94 -28.49
C LEU A 362 22.64 -3.02 -29.70
N GLN A 363 22.30 -2.42 -30.84
CA GLN A 363 23.20 -2.42 -32.00
C GLN A 363 24.43 -1.52 -31.74
N ASN A 364 25.62 -2.11 -31.66
CA ASN A 364 26.94 -1.44 -31.68
C ASN A 364 27.17 -0.31 -30.66
N GLY A 365 26.61 -0.38 -29.45
CA GLY A 365 26.88 0.60 -28.38
C GLY A 365 26.39 2.03 -28.69
N THR A 366 25.72 2.22 -29.82
CA THR A 366 24.98 3.41 -30.20
C THR A 366 23.50 3.07 -30.12
N ARG A 367 22.74 3.85 -29.37
CA ARG A 367 21.27 3.76 -29.27
C ARG A 367 20.70 3.53 -30.66
N ALA A 368 20.04 2.40 -30.88
CA ALA A 368 19.17 2.24 -32.02
C ALA A 368 17.96 3.14 -31.72
N THR A 369 18.09 4.45 -31.99
CA THR A 369 17.03 5.47 -31.84
C THR A 369 15.85 5.25 -32.81
N GLY A 370 15.58 4.00 -33.16
CA GLY A 370 14.47 3.56 -33.94
C GLY A 370 13.15 3.78 -33.21
N PHE A 371 12.12 3.99 -34.02
CA PHE A 371 10.75 4.23 -33.60
C PHE A 371 10.20 3.13 -32.68
N ALA A 372 10.70 1.89 -32.78
CA ALA A 372 10.26 0.75 -31.98
C ALA A 372 10.77 0.76 -30.51
N GLU A 373 11.99 1.25 -30.24
CA GLU A 373 12.52 1.33 -28.86
C GLU A 373 11.82 2.45 -28.06
N LYS A 374 11.55 3.58 -28.72
CA LYS A 374 10.71 4.65 -28.14
C LYS A 374 9.26 4.24 -27.89
N GLN A 375 8.75 3.23 -28.61
CA GLN A 375 7.38 2.76 -28.48
C GLN A 375 7.19 1.86 -27.24
N ILE A 376 8.23 1.19 -26.75
CA ILE A 376 8.15 0.34 -25.55
C ILE A 376 8.56 1.06 -24.26
N SER A 377 9.44 2.07 -24.34
CA SER A 377 9.91 2.78 -23.14
C SER A 377 8.82 3.61 -22.46
N GLU A 378 7.91 4.22 -23.23
CA GLU A 378 6.78 5.00 -22.68
C GLU A 378 5.83 4.12 -21.84
N PRO A 379 5.30 2.98 -22.34
CA PRO A 379 4.53 2.04 -21.53
C PRO A 379 5.27 1.55 -20.28
N ILE A 380 6.58 1.29 -20.37
CA ILE A 380 7.40 0.87 -19.21
C ILE A 380 7.42 1.97 -18.15
N ILE A 381 7.75 3.21 -18.53
CA ILE A 381 7.84 4.34 -17.60
C ILE A 381 6.45 4.67 -17.03
N LYS A 382 5.39 4.58 -17.83
CA LYS A 382 4.00 4.77 -17.40
C LYS A 382 3.64 3.79 -16.29
N THR A 383 3.92 2.51 -16.49
CA THR A 383 3.57 1.46 -15.54
C THR A 383 4.41 1.54 -14.27
N ALA A 384 5.73 1.80 -14.38
CA ALA A 384 6.60 2.03 -13.23
C ALA A 384 6.19 3.29 -12.42
N ARG A 385 5.75 4.35 -13.10
CA ARG A 385 5.19 5.55 -12.46
C ARG A 385 3.92 5.21 -11.69
N PHE A 386 2.98 4.50 -12.29
CA PHE A 386 1.74 4.11 -11.59
C PHE A 386 2.04 3.32 -10.32
N ILE A 387 2.89 2.28 -10.42
CA ILE A 387 3.23 1.42 -9.29
C ILE A 387 3.90 2.22 -8.17
N SER A 388 4.90 3.03 -8.53
CA SER A 388 5.64 3.83 -7.55
C SER A 388 4.81 4.96 -6.95
N GLU A 389 3.86 5.55 -7.69
CA GLU A 389 2.92 6.55 -7.18
C GLU A 389 1.89 5.95 -6.23
N ALA A 390 1.36 4.76 -6.57
CA ALA A 390 0.46 4.02 -5.70
C ALA A 390 1.14 3.75 -4.35
N TRP A 391 2.42 3.33 -4.36
CA TRP A 391 3.19 3.17 -3.12
C TRP A 391 3.48 4.48 -2.40
N TRP A 392 3.79 5.54 -3.15
CA TRP A 392 4.10 6.86 -2.60
C TRP A 392 2.93 7.46 -1.80
N THR A 393 1.69 7.20 -2.22
CA THR A 393 0.49 7.90 -1.73
C THR A 393 -0.43 7.04 -0.85
N THR A 394 -0.34 5.71 -0.93
CA THR A 394 -1.24 4.81 -0.18
C THR A 394 -0.77 4.61 1.26
N ASN A 395 -1.65 4.93 2.22
CA ASN A 395 -1.42 4.61 3.63
C ASN A 395 -1.63 3.12 3.91
N SER A 396 -0.90 2.60 4.88
CA SER A 396 -0.96 1.20 5.33
C SER A 396 -0.49 0.21 4.26
N GLN A 397 -1.27 -0.83 3.97
CA GLN A 397 -0.93 -1.87 3.00
C GLN A 397 -1.53 -1.54 1.63
N ILE A 398 -0.74 -1.75 0.57
CA ILE A 398 -1.28 -1.80 -0.78
C ILE A 398 -1.91 -3.17 -0.95
N LEU A 399 -3.21 -3.17 -1.21
CA LEU A 399 -3.98 -4.36 -1.52
C LEU A 399 -4.25 -4.40 -3.03
N ASP A 400 -4.65 -5.56 -3.51
CA ASP A 400 -5.08 -5.76 -4.87
C ASP A 400 -6.50 -6.36 -4.91
N LYS A 401 -7.21 -6.12 -6.00
CA LYS A 401 -8.59 -6.61 -6.17
C LYS A 401 -8.69 -8.08 -6.58
N TRP A 402 -7.56 -8.73 -6.91
CA TRP A 402 -7.52 -10.13 -7.33
C TRP A 402 -6.89 -11.07 -6.29
N HIS A 403 -6.30 -10.52 -5.22
CA HIS A 403 -5.62 -11.31 -4.20
C HIS A 403 -5.63 -10.65 -2.82
N ASP A 404 -6.06 -11.36 -1.78
CA ASP A 404 -6.23 -10.83 -0.42
C ASP A 404 -4.88 -10.69 0.34
N SER A 405 -3.86 -11.49 0.00
CA SER A 405 -2.56 -11.39 0.69
C SER A 405 -1.76 -10.17 0.25
N PRO A 406 -1.33 -9.28 1.18
CA PRO A 406 -0.43 -8.17 0.84
C PRO A 406 0.95 -8.64 0.39
N TYR A 407 1.38 -9.86 0.77
CA TYR A 407 2.67 -10.41 0.36
C TYR A 407 2.73 -10.70 -1.14
N TYR A 408 1.59 -11.02 -1.77
CA TYR A 408 1.51 -11.19 -3.23
C TYR A 408 1.74 -9.87 -3.96
N SER A 409 1.06 -8.79 -3.54
CA SER A 409 1.30 -7.45 -4.10
C SER A 409 2.73 -6.99 -3.88
N MET A 410 3.29 -7.21 -2.68
CA MET A 410 4.69 -6.88 -2.39
C MET A 410 5.68 -7.65 -3.28
N LEU A 411 5.43 -8.94 -3.52
CA LEU A 411 6.24 -9.75 -4.43
C LEU A 411 6.25 -9.17 -5.84
N LEU A 412 5.07 -8.92 -6.41
CA LEU A 412 4.97 -8.45 -7.79
C LEU A 412 5.57 -7.06 -7.97
N ILE A 413 5.35 -6.14 -7.01
CA ILE A 413 5.97 -4.82 -7.00
C ILE A 413 7.50 -4.95 -6.91
N ALA A 414 7.99 -5.81 -6.02
CA ALA A 414 9.43 -6.03 -5.86
C ALA A 414 10.06 -6.58 -7.14
N GLN A 415 9.46 -7.59 -7.76
CA GLN A 415 9.91 -8.15 -9.03
C GLN A 415 9.91 -7.10 -10.15
N SER A 416 8.78 -6.44 -10.38
CA SER A 416 8.61 -5.54 -11.52
C SER A 416 9.48 -4.28 -11.40
N LEU A 417 9.56 -3.67 -10.21
CA LEU A 417 10.39 -2.47 -10.01
C LEU A 417 11.90 -2.82 -9.97
N SER A 418 12.29 -3.99 -9.47
CA SER A 418 13.70 -4.44 -9.55
C SER A 418 14.11 -4.63 -11.01
N LYS A 419 13.28 -5.30 -11.82
CA LYS A 419 13.49 -5.45 -13.27
C LYS A 419 13.59 -4.09 -13.96
N PHE A 420 12.70 -3.14 -13.63
CA PHE A 420 12.75 -1.76 -14.14
C PHE A 420 14.08 -1.04 -13.79
N LEU A 421 14.53 -1.09 -12.53
CA LEU A 421 15.80 -0.45 -12.14
C LEU A 421 17.01 -1.10 -12.84
N LEU A 422 17.00 -2.42 -13.01
CA LEU A 422 18.04 -3.13 -13.74
C LEU A 422 18.03 -2.77 -15.24
N LEU A 423 16.86 -2.60 -15.84
CA LEU A 423 16.71 -2.13 -17.22
C LEU A 423 17.23 -0.70 -17.38
N PHE A 424 16.97 0.19 -16.41
CA PHE A 424 17.54 1.53 -16.37
C PHE A 424 19.08 1.50 -16.29
N ASN A 425 19.63 0.65 -15.42
CA ASN A 425 21.08 0.49 -15.27
C ASN A 425 21.77 0.03 -16.56
N GLN A 426 21.08 -0.77 -17.38
CA GLN A 426 21.55 -1.23 -18.69
C GLN A 426 21.44 -0.14 -19.78
N GLY A 427 20.82 1.00 -19.48
CA GLY A 427 20.71 2.15 -20.38
C GLY A 427 19.53 2.12 -21.36
N HIS A 428 18.62 1.14 -21.23
CA HIS A 428 17.47 0.94 -22.13
C HIS A 428 16.33 1.96 -21.93
N ILE A 429 16.26 2.61 -20.77
CA ILE A 429 15.22 3.59 -20.42
C ILE A 429 15.84 4.84 -19.76
N ALA A 430 16.91 5.36 -20.34
CA ALA A 430 17.67 6.49 -19.79
C ALA A 430 16.85 7.79 -19.68
N GLU A 431 15.72 7.89 -20.38
CA GLU A 431 14.74 8.97 -20.29
C GLU A 431 13.76 8.86 -19.11
N ALA A 432 13.86 7.79 -18.30
CA ALA A 432 13.05 7.64 -17.10
C ALA A 432 13.24 8.84 -16.15
N PRO A 433 12.16 9.43 -15.61
CA PRO A 433 12.27 10.53 -14.66
C PRO A 433 13.13 10.17 -13.45
N GLU A 434 14.09 11.04 -13.12
CA GLU A 434 15.05 10.81 -12.02
C GLU A 434 14.33 10.51 -10.70
N ILE A 435 13.24 11.22 -10.40
CA ILE A 435 12.43 11.00 -9.18
C ILE A 435 11.93 9.55 -9.02
N ILE A 436 11.61 8.86 -10.13
CA ILE A 436 11.15 7.47 -10.07
C ILE A 436 12.33 6.56 -9.70
N VAL A 437 13.46 6.74 -10.39
CA VAL A 437 14.65 5.88 -10.26
C VAL A 437 15.42 6.13 -8.97
N GLN A 438 15.56 7.38 -8.55
CA GLN A 438 16.35 7.80 -7.41
C GLN A 438 15.60 7.71 -6.08
N THR A 439 14.27 7.87 -6.10
CA THR A 439 13.49 8.08 -4.87
C THR A 439 12.30 7.12 -4.78
N LYS A 440 11.28 7.25 -5.64
CA LYS A 440 10.00 6.55 -5.43
C LYS A 440 10.12 5.03 -5.53
N ALA A 441 10.79 4.51 -6.56
CA ALA A 441 10.99 3.06 -6.69
C ALA A 441 11.94 2.50 -5.61
N PRO A 442 13.10 3.11 -5.31
CA PRO A 442 13.95 2.67 -4.19
C PRO A 442 13.24 2.67 -2.84
N ILE A 443 12.47 3.72 -2.51
CA ILE A 443 11.71 3.77 -1.26
C ILE A 443 10.65 2.67 -1.21
N ALA A 444 9.92 2.44 -2.30
CA ALA A 444 8.95 1.35 -2.36
C ALA A 444 9.62 -0.01 -2.08
N LEU A 445 10.71 -0.31 -2.78
CA LEU A 445 11.46 -1.56 -2.62
C LEU A 445 12.06 -1.71 -1.21
N PHE A 446 12.60 -0.64 -0.64
CA PHE A 446 13.21 -0.67 0.68
C PHE A 446 12.16 -0.77 1.80
N GLN A 447 11.00 -0.14 1.64
CA GLN A 447 9.88 -0.33 2.57
C GLN A 447 9.27 -1.73 2.45
N ILE A 448 9.17 -2.31 1.25
CA ILE A 448 8.77 -3.72 1.07
C ILE A 448 9.74 -4.64 1.82
N LEU A 449 11.05 -4.40 1.73
CA LEU A 449 12.05 -5.14 2.49
C LEU A 449 11.78 -5.08 4.00
N ILE A 450 11.61 -3.86 4.54
CA ILE A 450 11.35 -3.63 5.96
C ILE A 450 10.08 -4.37 6.39
N ARG A 451 8.97 -4.16 5.67
CA ARG A 451 7.66 -4.76 5.98
C ARG A 451 7.70 -6.28 5.91
N THR A 452 8.39 -6.84 4.93
CA THR A 452 8.58 -8.29 4.81
C THR A 452 9.38 -8.83 6.00
N LEU A 453 10.53 -8.24 6.34
CA LEU A 453 11.32 -8.68 7.50
C LEU A 453 10.57 -8.53 8.83
N GLN A 454 9.77 -7.48 9.00
CA GLN A 454 8.95 -7.26 10.21
C GLN A 454 7.77 -8.22 10.31
N GLY A 455 7.23 -8.66 9.17
CA GLY A 455 6.08 -9.57 9.10
C GLY A 455 6.41 -11.04 9.41
N GLN A 456 7.69 -11.41 9.51
CA GLN A 456 8.07 -12.79 9.77
C GLN A 456 7.65 -13.22 11.18
N LYS A 457 6.92 -14.33 11.25
CA LYS A 457 6.48 -14.94 12.52
C LYS A 457 7.64 -15.71 13.16
N SER A 458 7.46 -16.07 14.44
CA SER A 458 8.48 -16.78 15.22
C SER A 458 8.78 -18.19 14.72
N ASP A 459 7.89 -18.81 13.96
CA ASP A 459 8.08 -20.11 13.31
C ASP A 459 8.79 -20.01 11.95
N GLY A 460 9.15 -18.79 11.51
CA GLY A 460 9.78 -18.50 10.23
C GLY A 460 8.79 -18.21 9.09
N SER A 461 7.49 -18.47 9.27
CA SER A 461 6.46 -18.25 8.27
C SER A 461 6.01 -16.79 8.17
N TRP A 462 5.20 -16.51 7.16
CA TRP A 462 4.45 -15.25 7.04
C TRP A 462 2.94 -15.42 7.12
N GLY A 463 2.45 -16.64 7.38
CA GLY A 463 1.04 -16.95 7.12
C GLY A 463 0.88 -18.41 6.76
N SER A 464 0.48 -18.66 5.52
CA SER A 464 0.47 -19.97 4.87
C SER A 464 1.80 -20.30 4.18
N CYS A 465 1.91 -21.49 3.56
CA CYS A 465 3.06 -21.81 2.71
C CYS A 465 3.10 -20.90 1.48
N GLU A 466 1.95 -20.60 0.88
CA GLU A 466 1.84 -19.68 -0.27
C GLU A 466 2.33 -18.26 0.09
N GLU A 467 1.89 -17.69 1.21
CA GLU A 467 2.36 -16.38 1.67
C GLU A 467 3.84 -16.37 2.06
N THR A 468 4.31 -17.47 2.67
CA THR A 468 5.73 -17.64 2.99
C THR A 468 6.58 -17.72 1.72
N ALA A 469 6.10 -18.39 0.68
CA ALA A 469 6.76 -18.41 -0.62
C ALA A 469 6.82 -17.01 -1.25
N TYR A 470 5.74 -16.22 -1.16
CA TYR A 470 5.74 -14.82 -1.61
C TYR A 470 6.78 -13.98 -0.90
N ALA A 471 6.86 -14.07 0.43
CA ALA A 471 7.84 -13.33 1.22
C ALA A 471 9.29 -13.75 0.87
N LEU A 472 9.56 -15.05 0.74
CA LEU A 472 10.89 -15.55 0.38
C LEU A 472 11.34 -15.13 -1.02
N LEU A 473 10.44 -15.17 -1.99
CA LEU A 473 10.70 -14.68 -3.34
C LEU A 473 10.89 -13.17 -3.35
N THR A 474 10.12 -12.42 -2.57
CA THR A 474 10.31 -10.98 -2.39
C THR A 474 11.71 -10.68 -1.90
N LEU A 475 12.13 -11.30 -0.79
CA LEU A 475 13.46 -11.14 -0.21
C LEU A 475 14.57 -11.52 -1.21
N SER A 476 14.41 -12.65 -1.91
CA SER A 476 15.38 -13.12 -2.92
C SER A 476 15.52 -12.13 -4.08
N ASN A 477 14.42 -11.62 -4.62
CA ASN A 477 14.43 -10.65 -5.72
C ASN A 477 15.14 -9.35 -5.32
N LEU A 478 14.89 -8.85 -4.10
CA LEU A 478 15.51 -7.62 -3.60
C LEU A 478 17.04 -7.74 -3.46
N THR A 479 17.59 -8.94 -3.25
CA THR A 479 19.05 -9.14 -3.21
C THR A 479 19.76 -8.84 -4.53
N SER A 480 19.03 -8.76 -5.65
CA SER A 480 19.59 -8.38 -6.95
C SER A 480 20.04 -6.91 -7.01
N LEU A 481 19.59 -6.07 -6.07
CA LEU A 481 19.83 -4.64 -6.06
C LEU A 481 20.99 -4.27 -5.10
N PRO A 482 21.98 -3.46 -5.55
CA PRO A 482 23.20 -3.22 -4.77
C PRO A 482 22.94 -2.46 -3.46
N PHE A 483 22.00 -1.52 -3.46
CA PHE A 483 21.66 -0.73 -2.27
C PHE A 483 20.97 -1.55 -1.16
N MET A 484 20.54 -2.79 -1.46
CA MET A 484 20.01 -3.73 -0.46
C MET A 484 21.12 -4.48 0.30
N SER A 485 22.37 -4.42 -0.15
CA SER A 485 23.51 -5.11 0.45
C SER A 485 23.72 -4.79 1.94
N ILE A 486 23.35 -3.58 2.37
CA ILE A 486 23.43 -3.19 3.78
C ILE A 486 22.55 -4.07 4.69
N MET A 487 21.53 -4.71 4.13
CA MET A 487 20.58 -5.58 4.85
C MET A 487 20.86 -7.08 4.64
N HIS A 488 21.99 -7.45 4.04
CA HIS A 488 22.29 -8.83 3.63
C HIS A 488 22.07 -9.85 4.75
N ASP A 489 22.64 -9.62 5.94
CA ASP A 489 22.56 -10.58 7.05
C ASP A 489 21.13 -10.80 7.54
N ALA A 490 20.33 -9.73 7.61
CA ALA A 490 18.93 -9.81 8.02
C ALA A 490 18.09 -10.58 6.99
N ILE A 491 18.34 -10.33 5.70
CA ILE A 491 17.70 -11.06 4.59
C ILE A 491 18.06 -12.54 4.66
N GLN A 492 19.35 -12.89 4.81
CA GLN A 492 19.79 -14.28 4.86
C GLN A 492 19.18 -15.04 6.05
N ALA A 493 19.14 -14.42 7.24
CA ALA A 493 18.53 -15.02 8.41
C ALA A 493 17.03 -15.30 8.20
N ALA A 494 16.29 -14.33 7.66
CA ALA A 494 14.87 -14.46 7.38
C ALA A 494 14.60 -15.53 6.30
N VAL A 495 15.38 -15.53 5.22
CA VAL A 495 15.27 -16.52 4.14
C VAL A 495 15.54 -17.93 4.66
N HIS A 496 16.56 -18.10 5.51
CA HIS A 496 16.86 -19.41 6.10
C HIS A 496 15.69 -19.94 6.94
N SER A 497 15.17 -19.12 7.86
CA SER A 497 14.05 -19.53 8.72
C SER A 497 12.76 -19.80 7.95
N GLY A 498 12.46 -19.03 6.90
CA GLY A 498 11.28 -19.26 6.07
C GLY A 498 11.39 -20.53 5.22
N ARG A 499 12.60 -20.86 4.74
CA ARG A 499 12.83 -22.14 4.05
C ARG A 499 12.69 -23.33 4.97
N ASP A 500 13.18 -23.22 6.20
CA ASP A 500 13.01 -24.27 7.20
C ASP A 500 11.51 -24.54 7.45
N PHE A 501 10.70 -23.48 7.55
CA PHE A 501 9.24 -23.61 7.64
C PHE A 501 8.64 -24.34 6.43
N LEU A 502 8.99 -23.94 5.19
CA LEU A 502 8.46 -24.60 3.99
C LEU A 502 8.88 -26.07 3.92
N HIS A 503 10.14 -26.39 4.20
CA HIS A 503 10.63 -27.77 4.20
C HIS A 503 9.91 -28.66 5.23
N LEU A 504 9.52 -28.10 6.39
CA LEU A 504 8.75 -28.82 7.40
C LEU A 504 7.27 -28.99 7.04
N SER A 505 6.72 -28.05 6.26
CA SER A 505 5.30 -28.01 5.91
C SER A 505 4.96 -28.85 4.68
N LEU A 506 5.95 -29.13 3.83
CA LEU A 506 5.77 -30.00 2.67
C LEU A 506 5.47 -31.45 3.09
N THR A 507 4.19 -31.81 3.01
CA THR A 507 3.76 -33.21 3.00
C THR A 507 4.04 -33.76 1.60
N GLY A 508 4.45 -35.02 1.42
CA GLY A 508 4.83 -35.58 0.09
C GLY A 508 3.73 -35.66 -0.98
N LYS A 509 2.67 -34.87 -0.86
CA LYS A 509 1.66 -34.59 -1.88
C LYS A 509 2.05 -33.26 -2.54
N GLN A 510 1.88 -33.11 -3.85
CA GLN A 510 2.17 -31.87 -4.59
C GLN A 510 1.12 -30.76 -4.31
N ASP A 511 0.84 -30.54 -3.04
CA ASP A 511 -0.09 -29.57 -2.48
C ASP A 511 0.58 -29.03 -1.22
N THR A 512 0.44 -27.74 -0.98
CA THR A 512 0.92 -27.13 0.28
C THR A 512 0.13 -27.64 1.48
N GLY A 513 -1.06 -28.20 1.25
CA GLY A 513 -2.00 -28.60 2.29
C GLY A 513 -2.67 -27.41 2.97
N ASP A 514 -2.41 -26.19 2.48
CA ASP A 514 -3.06 -24.98 2.97
C ASP A 514 -4.53 -24.98 2.54
N GLU A 515 -5.42 -24.76 3.51
CA GLU A 515 -6.87 -24.58 3.26
C GLU A 515 -7.23 -23.12 3.03
N ILE A 516 -6.28 -22.19 3.16
CA ILE A 516 -6.54 -20.76 2.96
C ILE A 516 -6.80 -20.46 1.48
N CYS A 517 -7.86 -19.68 1.23
CA CYS A 517 -8.19 -19.18 -0.10
C CYS A 517 -7.81 -17.70 -0.17
N LEU A 518 -6.81 -17.38 -0.99
CA LEU A 518 -6.22 -16.04 -1.09
C LEU A 518 -6.57 -15.32 -2.39
N TRP A 519 -6.95 -16.06 -3.43
CA TRP A 519 -7.31 -15.51 -4.72
C TRP A 519 -8.77 -15.07 -4.72
N ILE A 520 -9.08 -13.96 -5.37
CA ILE A 520 -10.41 -13.32 -5.30
C ILE A 520 -11.20 -13.55 -6.59
N ASP A 521 -12.41 -14.08 -6.45
CA ASP A 521 -13.48 -14.08 -7.46
C ASP A 521 -14.77 -13.52 -6.80
N LYS A 522 -15.94 -14.12 -7.08
CA LYS A 522 -17.21 -13.90 -6.37
C LYS A 522 -17.08 -14.28 -4.90
N VAL A 523 -16.29 -15.32 -4.63
CA VAL A 523 -15.77 -15.72 -3.33
C VAL A 523 -14.32 -16.15 -3.50
N ASN A 524 -13.55 -16.23 -2.42
CA ASN A 524 -12.16 -16.61 -2.51
C ASN A 524 -11.98 -18.06 -2.96
N TYR A 525 -10.86 -18.30 -3.63
CA TYR A 525 -10.44 -19.63 -4.04
C TYR A 525 -8.92 -19.82 -3.83
N ARG A 526 -8.47 -21.05 -4.03
CA ARG A 526 -7.05 -21.41 -4.16
C ARG A 526 -6.85 -22.29 -5.40
N ILE A 527 -5.61 -22.32 -5.90
CA ILE A 527 -5.20 -23.21 -7.00
C ILE A 527 -3.93 -23.95 -6.55
N PRO A 528 -4.05 -25.19 -6.03
CA PRO A 528 -2.94 -25.90 -5.40
C PRO A 528 -1.68 -26.03 -6.28
N PRO A 529 -1.77 -26.33 -7.59
CA PRO A 529 -0.58 -26.38 -8.46
C PRO A 529 0.14 -25.03 -8.58
N VAL A 530 -0.59 -23.91 -8.57
CA VAL A 530 -0.02 -22.56 -8.61
C VAL A 530 0.68 -22.25 -7.29
N SER A 531 0.01 -22.49 -6.15
CA SER A 531 0.60 -22.33 -4.81
C SER A 531 1.87 -23.18 -4.64
N TYR A 532 1.84 -24.45 -5.09
CA TYR A 532 3.01 -25.34 -5.02
C TYR A 532 4.16 -24.86 -5.90
N SER A 533 3.89 -24.29 -7.09
CA SER A 533 4.94 -23.72 -7.94
C SER A 533 5.67 -22.54 -7.27
N TYR A 534 4.97 -21.72 -6.49
CA TYR A 534 5.58 -20.66 -5.68
C TYR A 534 6.48 -21.23 -4.59
N VAL A 535 6.06 -22.31 -3.92
CA VAL A 535 6.88 -23.00 -2.91
C VAL A 535 8.17 -23.55 -3.54
N LEU A 536 8.07 -24.25 -4.69
CA LEU A 536 9.25 -24.74 -5.41
C LEU A 536 10.19 -23.60 -5.82
N ALA A 537 9.63 -22.51 -6.34
CA ALA A 537 10.37 -21.30 -6.70
C ALA A 537 11.10 -20.71 -5.48
N ALA A 538 10.43 -20.57 -4.34
CA ALA A 538 11.02 -20.02 -3.11
C ALA A 538 12.14 -20.91 -2.54
N LEU A 539 11.98 -22.23 -2.61
CA LEU A 539 12.99 -23.20 -2.18
C LEU A 539 14.22 -23.16 -3.10
N ARG A 540 14.04 -22.93 -4.40
CA ARG A 540 15.15 -22.83 -5.35
C ARG A 540 15.86 -21.48 -5.34
N ALA A 541 15.12 -20.38 -5.24
CA ALA A 541 15.58 -19.02 -5.52
C ALA A 541 16.87 -18.69 -4.77
N THR A 542 18.02 -18.63 -5.43
CA THR A 542 19.25 -18.24 -4.74
C THR A 542 19.32 -16.73 -4.61
N ALA A 543 19.77 -16.24 -3.44
CA ALA A 543 20.16 -14.85 -3.34
C ALA A 543 21.27 -14.62 -4.37
N SER A 544 21.09 -13.64 -5.27
CA SER A 544 22.12 -13.32 -6.24
C SER A 544 23.38 -12.90 -5.47
N PRO A 545 24.58 -13.41 -5.81
CA PRO A 545 25.80 -12.95 -5.17
C PRO A 545 25.92 -11.44 -5.41
N ILE A 546 26.01 -10.67 -4.33
CA ILE A 546 26.32 -9.23 -4.42
C ILE A 546 27.67 -9.14 -5.11
N PRO A 547 27.77 -8.53 -6.29
CA PRO A 547 29.04 -8.50 -7.01
C PRO A 547 30.08 -7.68 -6.26
N ASP A 548 31.30 -8.21 -6.13
CA ASP A 548 32.42 -7.56 -5.43
C ASP A 548 32.94 -6.26 -6.10
N SER A 549 32.38 -5.85 -7.25
CA SER A 549 32.88 -4.72 -8.04
C SER A 549 31.84 -3.61 -8.24
N PRO A 550 32.19 -2.33 -7.97
CA PRO A 550 31.41 -1.15 -8.35
C PRO A 550 31.07 -1.06 -9.85
N SER A 551 31.78 -1.83 -10.69
CA SER A 551 31.64 -1.76 -12.15
C SER A 551 30.41 -2.47 -12.75
N LYS A 552 29.54 -3.10 -11.94
CA LYS A 552 28.31 -3.77 -12.45
C LYS A 552 27.04 -2.92 -12.44
N PHE A 553 26.97 -1.88 -11.61
CA PHE A 553 25.74 -1.07 -11.42
C PHE A 553 25.88 0.41 -11.79
N GLY A 554 26.93 0.75 -12.54
CA GLY A 554 27.04 1.96 -13.39
C GLY A 554 26.27 3.18 -12.89
N GLU A 555 25.13 3.46 -13.52
CA GLU A 555 24.29 4.63 -13.22
C GLU A 555 23.47 4.47 -11.93
N LEU A 556 23.04 3.27 -11.51
CA LEU A 556 22.26 3.13 -10.29
C LEU A 556 23.03 3.58 -9.04
N ASP A 557 24.32 3.26 -8.94
CA ASP A 557 25.17 3.71 -7.82
C ASP A 557 25.35 5.24 -7.77
N ARG A 558 25.16 5.92 -8.92
CA ARG A 558 25.16 7.38 -9.00
C ARG A 558 23.84 7.99 -8.52
N PHE A 559 22.71 7.35 -8.83
CA PHE A 559 21.39 7.84 -8.42
C PHE A 559 21.05 7.48 -6.97
N ILE A 560 21.39 6.27 -6.51
CA ILE A 560 20.98 5.74 -5.20
C ILE A 560 22.20 5.64 -4.28
N LEU A 561 22.37 6.63 -3.40
CA LEU A 561 23.51 6.69 -2.49
C LEU A 561 23.10 6.40 -1.04
N ILE A 562 23.50 5.22 -0.53
CA ILE A 562 23.41 4.87 0.90
C ILE A 562 24.82 4.76 1.48
N PRO A 563 25.31 5.75 2.25
CA PRO A 563 26.69 5.76 2.75
C PRO A 563 26.87 4.81 3.94
N THR A 564 27.22 3.54 3.69
CA THR A 564 27.31 2.47 4.71
C THR A 564 28.09 2.86 5.97
N LYS A 565 29.24 3.54 5.83
CA LYS A 565 30.04 3.98 7.00
C LYS A 565 29.31 5.00 7.87
N ARG A 566 28.57 5.92 7.26
CA ARG A 566 27.76 6.93 7.96
C ARG A 566 26.56 6.29 8.63
N VAL A 567 25.84 5.41 7.91
CA VAL A 567 24.73 4.62 8.47
C VAL A 567 25.16 3.85 9.73
N GLN A 568 26.30 3.16 9.68
CA GLN A 568 26.87 2.45 10.84
C GLN A 568 27.26 3.39 11.99
N GLY A 569 27.68 4.62 11.68
CA GLY A 569 27.91 5.67 12.68
C GLY A 569 26.62 6.07 13.40
N PHE A 570 25.55 6.31 12.64
CA PHE A 570 24.24 6.64 13.18
C PHE A 570 23.62 5.49 13.98
N LEU A 571 23.81 4.23 13.55
CA LEU A 571 23.38 3.07 14.34
C LEU A 571 23.97 3.11 15.76
N ARG A 572 25.28 3.34 15.89
CA ARG A 572 25.94 3.47 17.20
C ARG A 572 25.45 4.66 18.02
N PHE A 573 25.02 5.73 17.36
CA PHE A 573 24.44 6.89 18.01
C PHE A 573 23.03 6.57 18.55
N TYR A 574 22.11 6.15 17.69
CA TYR A 574 20.71 5.88 18.05
C TYR A 574 20.55 4.74 19.06
N ARG A 575 21.49 3.79 19.08
CA ARG A 575 21.57 2.74 20.11
C ARG A 575 21.73 3.25 21.54
N LYS A 576 22.24 4.46 21.72
CA LYS A 576 22.38 5.08 23.05
C LYS A 576 21.08 5.67 23.56
N LEU A 577 20.08 5.87 22.68
CA LEU A 577 18.83 6.50 23.04
C LEU A 577 17.86 5.45 23.63
N PRO A 578 17.31 5.67 24.84
CA PRO A 578 16.39 4.72 25.47
C PRO A 578 15.16 4.38 24.62
N LEU A 579 14.71 5.31 23.78
CA LEU A 579 13.58 5.14 22.85
C LEU A 579 13.74 3.92 21.93
N PHE A 580 14.98 3.56 21.58
CA PHE A 580 15.29 2.48 20.63
C PHE A 580 15.83 1.22 21.31
N ARG A 581 15.68 1.07 22.63
CA ARG A 581 16.25 -0.06 23.36
C ARG A 581 15.74 -1.42 22.86
N ASP A 582 14.46 -1.49 22.46
CA ASP A 582 13.80 -2.74 22.07
C ASP A 582 13.88 -2.99 20.54
N CYS A 583 14.39 -2.02 19.76
CA CYS A 583 14.65 -2.22 18.34
C CYS A 583 15.81 -3.20 18.15
N LYS A 584 15.77 -4.05 17.13
CA LYS A 584 16.90 -4.89 16.66
C LYS A 584 17.85 -4.08 15.78
N ASP A 585 19.12 -4.50 15.69
CA ASP A 585 20.16 -3.71 14.98
C ASP A 585 19.80 -3.50 13.52
N TRP A 586 19.27 -4.54 12.88
CA TRP A 586 18.81 -4.46 11.51
C TRP A 586 17.66 -3.46 11.32
N GLN A 587 16.77 -3.28 12.32
CA GLN A 587 15.66 -2.33 12.22
C GLN A 587 16.18 -0.90 12.16
N LEU A 588 17.06 -0.53 13.10
CA LEU A 588 17.67 0.81 13.08
C LEU A 588 18.51 1.02 11.82
N LEU A 589 19.27 0.01 11.39
CA LEU A 589 20.04 0.06 10.16
C LEU A 589 19.14 0.36 8.95
N ALA A 590 18.00 -0.33 8.85
CA ALA A 590 17.04 -0.14 7.79
C ALA A 590 16.40 1.27 7.84
N TYR A 591 15.96 1.75 9.00
CA TYR A 591 15.31 3.06 9.10
C TYR A 591 16.25 4.20 8.73
N ILE A 592 17.54 4.10 9.10
CA ILE A 592 18.57 5.07 8.70
C ILE A 592 18.81 5.00 7.20
N ALA A 593 18.95 3.80 6.63
CA ALA A 593 19.18 3.59 5.21
C ALA A 593 18.00 4.11 4.36
N GLU A 594 16.76 3.85 4.77
CA GLU A 594 15.55 4.41 4.17
C GLU A 594 15.60 5.94 4.18
N GLY A 595 16.05 6.55 5.29
CA GLY A 595 16.18 8.00 5.40
C GLY A 595 17.07 8.63 4.33
N TYR A 596 18.18 7.96 3.96
CA TYR A 596 19.05 8.44 2.88
C TYR A 596 18.37 8.47 1.51
N LEU A 597 17.35 7.65 1.28
CA LEU A 597 16.60 7.65 0.01
C LEU A 597 15.71 8.91 -0.16
N TYR A 598 15.41 9.63 0.93
CA TYR A 598 14.70 10.92 0.87
C TYR A 598 15.62 12.12 0.68
N ILE A 599 16.93 11.98 0.90
CA ILE A 599 17.88 13.10 0.84
C ILE A 599 17.85 13.85 -0.51
N PRO A 600 17.80 13.18 -1.68
CA PRO A 600 17.81 13.90 -2.96
C PRO A 600 16.68 14.92 -3.10
N ILE A 601 15.44 14.52 -2.75
CA ILE A 601 14.28 15.41 -2.81
C ILE A 601 14.26 16.44 -1.67
N LEU A 602 14.90 16.16 -0.54
CA LEU A 602 15.07 17.15 0.53
C LEU A 602 16.09 18.23 0.16
N GLU A 603 17.15 17.89 -0.57
CA GLU A 603 18.12 18.86 -1.10
C GLU A 603 17.47 19.82 -2.11
N GLU A 604 16.50 19.36 -2.91
CA GLU A 604 15.71 20.23 -3.78
C GLU A 604 14.89 21.25 -2.96
N VAL A 605 14.29 20.82 -1.85
CA VAL A 605 13.53 21.68 -0.94
C VAL A 605 14.44 22.65 -0.19
N ARG A 606 15.62 22.21 0.23
CA ARG A 606 16.56 22.95 1.09
C ARG A 606 16.87 24.36 0.60
N MET A 607 16.89 24.59 -0.71
CA MET A 607 17.21 25.90 -1.32
C MET A 607 15.98 26.69 -1.78
N SER A 608 14.76 26.17 -1.57
CA SER A 608 13.53 26.75 -2.11
C SER A 608 13.13 28.05 -1.39
N VAL A 609 13.23 28.06 -0.05
CA VAL A 609 12.82 29.17 0.81
C VAL A 609 14.01 30.05 1.17
N PHE A 610 14.95 29.52 1.96
CA PHE A 610 16.08 30.26 2.51
C PHE A 610 17.35 30.06 1.68
N GLY A 611 18.07 31.14 1.41
CA GLY A 611 19.43 31.07 0.86
C GLY A 611 20.43 30.77 1.96
N ARG A 612 21.56 30.14 1.62
CA ARG A 612 22.58 29.74 2.60
C ARG A 612 23.66 30.80 2.87
N GLU A 613 23.58 31.97 2.22
CA GLU A 613 24.53 33.05 2.47
C GLU A 613 24.34 33.60 3.90
N GLY A 614 25.41 33.57 4.72
CA GLY A 614 25.37 34.00 6.11
C GLY A 614 24.84 32.96 7.12
N MET A 615 24.36 31.81 6.64
CA MET A 615 23.83 30.72 7.47
C MET A 615 24.96 29.79 7.98
N GLY A 616 24.72 29.09 9.09
CA GLY A 616 25.66 28.16 9.74
C GLY A 616 25.76 26.79 9.05
N GLU A 617 26.47 25.85 9.69
CA GLU A 617 26.55 24.45 9.23
C GLU A 617 25.27 23.70 9.61
N GLU A 618 24.64 23.01 8.64
CA GLU A 618 23.39 22.28 8.84
C GLU A 618 23.67 20.89 9.42
N THR A 619 23.63 20.79 10.74
CA THR A 619 23.84 19.55 11.47
C THR A 619 22.60 18.64 11.48
N TYR A 620 21.41 19.16 11.17
CA TYR A 620 20.11 18.46 11.23
C TYR A 620 19.74 17.63 9.99
N MET A 621 20.36 17.88 8.83
CA MET A 621 19.93 17.29 7.54
C MET A 621 19.88 15.75 7.55
N GLU A 622 20.82 15.08 8.23
CA GLU A 622 20.85 13.61 8.31
C GLU A 622 19.95 13.06 9.45
N TYR A 623 19.51 13.90 10.40
CA TYR A 623 18.62 13.50 11.50
C TYR A 623 17.14 13.59 11.10
N ILE A 624 16.79 14.52 10.21
CA ILE A 624 15.40 14.71 9.77
C ILE A 624 14.82 13.43 9.16
N PRO A 625 15.43 12.79 8.13
CA PRO A 625 14.81 11.64 7.50
C PRO A 625 14.64 10.47 8.47
N PHE A 626 15.68 10.18 9.26
CA PHE A 626 15.62 9.08 10.24
C PHE A 626 14.49 9.26 11.27
N SER A 627 14.24 10.49 11.71
CA SER A 627 13.21 10.77 12.72
C SER A 627 11.84 10.31 12.21
N TRP A 628 11.55 10.57 10.94
CA TRP A 628 10.28 10.21 10.31
C TRP A 628 10.24 8.76 9.82
N THR A 629 11.31 8.21 9.25
CA THR A 629 11.34 6.79 8.81
C THR A 629 11.26 5.83 9.99
N SER A 630 11.95 6.13 11.10
CA SER A 630 11.87 5.31 12.31
C SER A 630 10.51 5.42 13.02
N ALA A 631 9.90 6.61 13.04
CA ALA A 631 8.55 6.81 13.56
C ALA A 631 7.51 6.01 12.75
N ASN A 632 7.65 5.99 11.43
CA ASN A 632 6.75 5.27 10.54
C ASN A 632 6.82 3.75 10.75
N SER A 633 8.04 3.21 10.77
CA SER A 633 8.25 1.75 10.68
C SER A 633 8.18 1.01 12.02
N ARG A 634 8.32 1.68 13.17
CA ARG A 634 8.44 1.02 14.49
C ARG A 634 7.17 0.31 14.97
N THR A 635 5.99 0.68 14.46
CA THR A 635 4.70 0.23 15.04
C THR A 635 3.87 -0.64 14.11
N ASN A 636 4.39 -0.97 12.93
CA ASN A 636 3.69 -1.68 11.85
C ASN A 636 2.41 -0.98 11.35
N ASN A 637 2.10 0.24 11.81
CA ASN A 637 1.08 1.12 11.26
C ASN A 637 1.74 2.14 10.34
N TYR A 638 1.91 1.76 9.08
CA TYR A 638 2.66 2.55 8.11
C TYR A 638 1.80 3.69 7.52
N SER A 639 2.27 4.91 7.67
CA SER A 639 1.89 6.05 6.84
C SER A 639 2.58 5.97 5.47
N CYS A 640 1.98 6.58 4.44
CA CYS A 640 2.56 6.61 3.10
C CYS A 640 3.86 7.43 3.06
N PRO A 641 4.80 7.11 2.15
CA PRO A 641 6.02 7.88 1.93
C PRO A 641 5.82 9.39 1.74
N MET A 642 4.74 9.78 1.04
CA MET A 642 4.41 11.19 0.83
C MET A 642 4.22 11.93 2.16
N ASN A 643 3.48 11.35 3.12
CA ASN A 643 3.28 11.96 4.43
C ASN A 643 4.58 12.10 5.22
N SER A 644 5.46 11.10 5.14
CA SER A 644 6.81 11.18 5.72
C SER A 644 7.61 12.32 5.09
N PHE A 645 7.57 12.47 3.77
CA PHE A 645 8.25 13.56 3.06
C PHE A 645 7.68 14.93 3.42
N VAL A 646 6.36 15.06 3.58
CA VAL A 646 5.73 16.31 4.06
C VAL A 646 6.25 16.67 5.45
N CYS A 647 6.30 15.70 6.38
CA CYS A 647 6.81 15.95 7.73
C CYS A 647 8.30 16.30 7.73
N MET A 648 9.11 15.64 6.90
CA MET A 648 10.52 15.97 6.70
C MET A 648 10.71 17.38 6.13
N THR A 649 9.88 17.76 5.16
CA THR A 649 9.88 19.07 4.51
C THR A 649 9.56 20.18 5.51
N ILE A 650 8.48 20.01 6.28
CA ILE A 650 8.10 20.98 7.32
C ILE A 650 9.20 21.07 8.37
N SER A 651 9.77 19.93 8.80
CA SER A 651 10.89 19.92 9.76
C SER A 651 12.09 20.72 9.24
N LEU A 652 12.49 20.49 7.97
CA LEU A 652 13.60 21.18 7.33
C LEU A 652 13.38 22.69 7.31
N ILE A 653 12.22 23.13 6.84
CA ILE A 653 11.91 24.56 6.74
C ILE A 653 11.77 25.19 8.13
N ASN A 654 11.28 24.46 9.14
CA ASN A 654 11.26 24.91 10.54
C ASN A 654 12.67 25.13 11.10
N PHE A 655 13.59 24.20 10.88
CA PHE A 655 15.00 24.38 11.26
C PHE A 655 15.63 25.61 10.57
N GLN A 656 15.30 25.86 9.31
CA GLN A 656 15.85 26.99 8.55
C GLN A 656 15.27 28.34 8.99
N VAL A 657 13.98 28.41 9.35
CA VAL A 657 13.40 29.66 9.87
C VAL A 657 13.97 29.97 11.27
N ASP A 658 14.16 28.96 12.12
CA ASP A 658 14.83 29.14 13.42
C ASP A 658 16.25 29.68 13.21
N GLU A 659 17.02 29.05 12.31
CA GLU A 659 18.37 29.50 11.95
C GLU A 659 18.38 30.94 11.38
N PHE A 660 17.35 31.31 10.60
CA PHE A 660 17.21 32.66 10.06
C PHE A 660 17.00 33.71 11.17
N PHE A 661 16.16 33.43 12.16
CA PHE A 661 15.95 34.33 13.30
C PHE A 661 17.21 34.42 14.17
N ASP A 662 17.83 33.27 14.46
CA ASP A 662 19.03 33.18 15.29
C ASP A 662 20.28 33.73 14.60
N SER A 663 20.31 33.89 13.27
CA SER A 663 21.44 34.48 12.57
C SER A 663 21.12 35.87 12.04
N MET A 664 20.31 35.94 10.99
CA MET A 664 20.11 37.14 10.19
C MET A 664 19.32 38.21 10.94
N VAL A 665 18.23 37.84 11.62
CA VAL A 665 17.43 38.80 12.38
C VAL A 665 18.20 39.27 13.61
N ARG A 666 18.85 38.36 14.33
CA ARG A 666 19.71 38.68 15.48
C ARG A 666 20.83 39.67 15.12
N ASP A 667 21.52 39.48 14.00
CA ASP A 667 22.64 40.35 13.57
C ASP A 667 22.20 41.81 13.32
N HIS A 668 20.92 42.05 13.01
CA HIS A 668 20.35 43.39 12.84
C HIS A 668 19.73 43.97 14.14
N GLY A 669 19.71 43.18 15.22
CA GLY A 669 19.19 43.55 16.54
C GLY A 669 17.72 44.01 16.52
N THR A 670 17.36 44.90 17.46
CA THR A 670 15.98 45.40 17.61
C THR A 670 15.53 46.30 16.46
N ALA A 671 16.41 46.65 15.51
CA ALA A 671 16.08 47.57 14.41
C ALA A 671 15.21 46.91 13.31
N ALA A 672 15.34 45.60 13.09
CA ALA A 672 14.59 44.88 12.07
C ALA A 672 13.15 44.52 12.50
N GLN A 673 12.88 44.46 13.80
CA GLN A 673 11.65 43.91 14.35
C GLN A 673 10.38 44.70 13.99
N PRO A 674 10.33 46.05 14.06
CA PRO A 674 9.12 46.79 13.68
C PRO A 674 8.77 46.61 12.20
N THR A 675 9.78 46.45 11.35
CA THR A 675 9.61 46.19 9.93
C THR A 675 9.04 44.79 9.69
N LEU A 676 9.54 43.77 10.38
CA LEU A 676 9.01 42.40 10.28
C LEU A 676 7.56 42.31 10.78
N ARG A 677 7.24 42.87 11.95
CA ARG A 677 5.87 42.87 12.50
C ARG A 677 4.87 43.51 11.53
N ARG A 678 5.21 44.68 10.98
CA ARG A 678 4.37 45.36 9.98
C ARG A 678 4.18 44.52 8.73
N ALA A 679 5.25 43.92 8.21
CA ALA A 679 5.15 43.07 7.03
C ALA A 679 4.27 41.83 7.29
N PHE A 680 4.36 41.22 8.47
CA PHE A 680 3.47 40.12 8.83
C PHE A 680 2.01 40.58 8.89
N ASP A 681 1.72 41.72 9.53
CA ASP A 681 0.35 42.26 9.55
C ASP A 681 -0.17 42.50 8.12
N GLU A 682 0.59 43.17 7.26
CA GLU A 682 0.21 43.43 5.86
C GLU A 682 -0.01 42.14 5.05
N ILE A 683 0.88 41.14 5.18
CA ILE A 683 0.78 39.87 4.46
C ILE A 683 -0.45 39.08 4.93
N PHE A 684 -0.62 38.91 6.24
CA PHE A 684 -1.73 38.11 6.77
C PHE A 684 -3.08 38.81 6.62
N ASP A 685 -3.13 40.14 6.71
CA ASP A 685 -4.35 40.90 6.41
C ASP A 685 -4.74 40.74 4.94
N ALA A 686 -3.77 40.75 4.01
CA ALA A 686 -4.03 40.47 2.61
C ALA A 686 -4.57 39.04 2.41
N LEU A 687 -3.95 38.04 3.02
CA LEU A 687 -4.39 36.64 2.94
C LEU A 687 -5.80 36.44 3.53
N ASP A 688 -6.11 37.04 4.68
CA ASP A 688 -7.44 36.95 5.31
C ASP A 688 -8.53 37.66 4.50
N ASN A 689 -8.15 38.64 3.68
CA ASN A 689 -9.02 39.28 2.70
C ASN A 689 -9.03 38.58 1.32
N ASN A 690 -8.46 37.37 1.21
CA ASN A 690 -8.31 36.61 -0.05
C ASN A 690 -7.60 37.39 -1.16
N GLN A 691 -6.63 38.24 -0.79
CA GLN A 691 -5.81 38.99 -1.72
C GLN A 691 -4.52 38.22 -2.03
N SER A 692 -4.03 38.36 -3.26
CA SER A 692 -2.74 37.80 -3.66
C SER A 692 -1.61 38.52 -2.95
N ILE A 693 -0.69 37.76 -2.36
CA ILE A 693 0.55 38.28 -1.78
C ILE A 693 1.74 38.15 -2.73
N ALA A 694 1.56 37.68 -3.97
CA ALA A 694 2.65 37.43 -4.91
C ALA A 694 3.51 38.69 -5.17
N ASP A 695 2.86 39.86 -5.20
CA ASP A 695 3.46 41.17 -5.48
C ASP A 695 3.76 41.99 -4.21
N PHE A 696 3.87 41.35 -3.03
CA PHE A 696 4.17 42.03 -1.78
C PHE A 696 5.45 42.89 -1.91
N ASP A 697 5.34 44.17 -1.56
CA ASP A 697 6.46 45.12 -1.64
C ASP A 697 7.46 44.83 -0.52
N ARG A 698 8.63 44.34 -0.92
CA ARG A 698 9.73 43.98 -0.01
C ARG A 698 10.64 45.18 0.29
N GLY A 699 10.42 46.31 -0.40
CA GLY A 699 11.26 47.50 -0.36
C GLY A 699 12.70 47.26 -0.84
N ASP A 700 13.46 48.36 -0.97
CA ASP A 700 14.89 48.34 -1.32
C ASP A 700 15.79 48.70 -0.12
N GLY A 701 15.22 48.67 1.10
CA GLY A 701 15.89 49.05 2.34
C GLY A 701 16.85 47.98 2.88
N PRO A 702 17.53 48.25 4.03
CA PRO A 702 18.50 47.35 4.64
C PRO A 702 17.91 46.00 5.09
N PHE A 703 16.58 45.89 5.16
CA PHE A 703 15.85 44.70 5.60
C PHE A 703 15.15 43.93 4.47
N SER A 704 15.32 44.36 3.21
CA SER A 704 14.61 43.80 2.04
C SER A 704 14.88 42.29 1.85
N THR A 705 16.11 41.84 2.10
CA THR A 705 16.48 40.41 2.05
C THR A 705 15.74 39.59 3.11
N MET A 706 15.58 40.11 4.33
CA MET A 706 14.82 39.45 5.39
C MET A 706 13.34 39.34 5.02
N LEU A 707 12.75 40.43 4.54
CA LEU A 707 11.36 40.44 4.07
C LEU A 707 11.13 39.47 2.90
N LYS A 708 12.11 39.35 1.99
CA LYS A 708 12.07 38.38 0.90
C LYS A 708 12.02 36.93 1.41
N TYR A 709 12.81 36.58 2.42
CA TYR A 709 12.79 35.22 2.98
C TYR A 709 11.51 34.92 3.74
N MET A 710 11.03 35.86 4.54
CA MET A 710 9.74 35.70 5.23
C MET A 710 8.56 35.59 4.28
N HIS A 711 8.52 36.43 3.24
CA HIS A 711 7.53 36.32 2.17
C HIS A 711 7.55 34.94 1.52
N LYS A 712 8.73 34.45 1.14
CA LYS A 712 8.89 33.10 0.58
C LYS A 712 8.45 32.00 1.56
N TYR A 713 8.78 32.10 2.83
CA TYR A 713 8.40 31.12 3.85
C TYR A 713 6.88 31.07 4.02
N ILE A 714 6.22 32.23 4.11
CA ILE A 714 4.76 32.31 4.21
C ILE A 714 4.11 31.73 2.96
N CYS A 715 4.56 32.11 1.75
CA CYS A 715 4.04 31.51 0.51
C CYS A 715 4.28 30.00 0.48
N PHE A 716 5.44 29.52 0.90
CA PHE A 716 5.75 28.08 0.92
C PHE A 716 4.77 27.27 1.77
N ILE A 717 4.43 27.77 2.97
CA ILE A 717 3.48 27.09 3.87
C ILE A 717 2.05 27.22 3.35
N VAL A 718 1.62 28.42 2.96
CA VAL A 718 0.24 28.71 2.53
C VAL A 718 -0.09 28.03 1.20
N ASP A 719 0.85 28.03 0.26
CA ASP A 719 0.67 27.46 -1.08
C ASP A 719 1.03 25.97 -1.15
N TYR A 720 1.37 25.34 -0.02
CA TYR A 720 1.77 23.95 0.00
C TYR A 720 0.61 23.05 -0.51
N PRO A 721 0.87 22.10 -1.45
CA PRO A 721 -0.21 21.41 -2.17
C PRO A 721 -1.27 20.71 -1.30
N THR A 722 -0.87 20.15 -0.15
CA THR A 722 -1.82 19.48 0.76
C THR A 722 -2.76 20.48 1.45
N LEU A 723 -2.30 21.69 1.75
CA LEU A 723 -3.11 22.74 2.39
C LEU A 723 -4.10 23.37 1.42
N GLN A 724 -3.77 23.41 0.13
CA GLN A 724 -4.68 23.92 -0.91
C GLN A 724 -5.99 23.12 -0.99
N ASN A 725 -5.95 21.84 -0.66
CA ASN A 725 -7.11 20.95 -0.58
C ASN A 725 -7.84 20.97 0.77
N ALA A 726 -7.32 21.69 1.77
CA ALA A 726 -7.93 21.78 3.09
C ALA A 726 -9.18 22.67 3.09
N SER A 727 -9.99 22.58 4.16
CA SER A 727 -11.16 23.45 4.29
C SER A 727 -10.74 24.92 4.48
N GLU A 728 -11.62 25.87 4.14
CA GLU A 728 -11.35 27.29 4.39
C GLU A 728 -11.15 27.60 5.87
N TYR A 729 -11.78 26.81 6.75
CA TYR A 729 -11.54 26.89 8.19
C TYR A 729 -10.10 26.49 8.54
N ASP A 730 -9.61 25.36 8.03
CA ASP A 730 -8.26 24.87 8.30
C ASP A 730 -7.20 25.81 7.74
N LYS A 731 -7.43 26.36 6.54
CA LYS A 731 -6.58 27.40 5.96
C LYS A 731 -6.53 28.64 6.85
N ALA A 732 -7.68 29.14 7.31
CA ALA A 732 -7.73 30.31 8.20
C ALA A 732 -7.09 30.03 9.57
N HIS A 733 -7.28 28.83 10.12
CA HIS A 733 -6.61 28.42 11.35
C HIS A 733 -5.08 28.35 11.16
N ASN A 734 -4.61 27.69 10.10
CA ASN A 734 -3.19 27.64 9.77
C ASN A 734 -2.56 29.04 9.63
N ARG A 735 -3.24 29.99 8.96
CA ARG A 735 -2.76 31.37 8.86
C ARG A 735 -2.62 32.06 10.21
N ARG A 736 -3.60 31.89 11.10
CA ARG A 736 -3.55 32.44 12.47
C ARG A 736 -2.39 31.86 13.27
N GLU A 737 -2.23 30.54 13.27
CA GLU A 737 -1.13 29.87 13.97
C GLU A 737 0.24 30.26 13.39
N LEU A 738 0.36 30.35 12.06
CA LEU A 738 1.59 30.76 11.40
C LEU A 738 1.97 32.21 11.73
N LYS A 739 0.98 33.13 11.76
CA LYS A 739 1.19 34.53 12.18
C LYS A 739 1.64 34.58 13.63
N ALA A 740 0.97 33.85 14.53
CA ALA A 740 1.32 33.79 15.94
C ALA A 740 2.75 33.25 16.15
N TYR A 741 3.11 32.17 15.45
CA TYR A 741 4.47 31.61 15.47
C TYR A 741 5.53 32.62 15.05
N LEU A 742 5.37 33.30 13.91
CA LEU A 742 6.34 34.29 13.41
C LEU A 742 6.45 35.53 14.30
N LEU A 743 5.35 35.98 14.89
CA LEU A 743 5.35 37.06 15.88
C LEU A 743 6.05 36.62 17.18
N GLY A 744 5.83 35.37 17.61
CA GLY A 744 6.51 34.75 18.74
C GLY A 744 8.03 34.69 18.54
N MET A 745 8.49 34.24 17.37
CA MET A 745 9.91 34.23 16.98
C MET A 745 10.53 35.63 17.03
N THR A 746 9.79 36.63 16.54
CA THR A 746 10.21 38.04 16.58
C THR A 746 10.32 38.54 18.02
N GLN A 747 9.35 38.18 18.88
CA GLN A 747 9.36 38.53 20.30
C GLN A 747 10.53 37.85 21.03
N GLN A 748 10.77 36.56 20.80
CA GLN A 748 11.89 35.84 21.42
C GLN A 748 13.23 36.48 21.06
N THR A 749 13.38 36.93 19.80
CA THR A 749 14.60 37.65 19.37
C THR A 749 14.78 38.99 20.11
N GLU A 750 13.68 39.69 20.40
CA GLU A 750 13.67 40.93 21.20
C GLU A 750 14.07 40.65 22.65
N ASP A 751 13.48 39.63 23.25
CA ASP A 751 13.76 39.22 24.62
C ASP A 751 15.21 38.77 24.78
N ASN A 752 15.75 38.03 23.80
CA ASN A 752 17.18 37.67 23.72
C ASN A 752 18.07 38.92 23.70
N ALA A 753 17.74 39.92 22.87
CA ALA A 753 18.53 41.16 22.77
C ALA A 753 18.48 42.00 24.05
N VAL A 754 17.36 41.98 24.78
CA VAL A 754 17.21 42.62 26.10
C VAL A 754 18.02 41.85 27.14
N TYR A 755 17.90 40.53 27.17
CA TYR A 755 18.60 39.65 28.11
C TYR A 755 20.12 39.75 27.96
N ALA A 756 20.65 39.73 26.73
CA ALA A 756 22.08 39.81 26.45
C ALA A 756 22.77 41.10 26.94
N LYS A 757 22.00 42.19 27.14
CA LYS A 757 22.48 43.50 27.64
C LYS A 757 22.54 43.60 29.17
N GLN A 758 22.04 42.62 29.91
CA GLN A 758 21.97 42.67 31.38
C GLN A 758 23.37 42.46 32.01
N THR A 759 23.66 43.20 33.09
CA THR A 759 24.97 43.20 33.77
C THR A 759 25.03 42.31 35.02
N SER A 760 23.89 41.91 35.59
CA SER A 760 23.80 40.99 36.73
C SER A 760 22.76 39.91 36.49
N TRP A 761 23.21 38.65 36.52
CA TRP A 761 22.53 37.46 36.01
C TRP A 761 21.65 36.74 37.06
N GLY A 762 21.20 37.47 38.08
CA GLY A 762 20.80 36.86 39.36
C GLY A 762 19.31 36.56 39.59
N ASP A 763 18.36 37.38 39.15
CA ASP A 763 17.06 37.43 39.87
C ASP A 763 15.81 37.82 39.06
N ARG A 764 15.71 37.53 37.76
CA ARG A 764 14.41 37.71 37.07
C ARG A 764 14.05 36.58 36.11
N SER A 765 12.82 36.12 36.26
CA SER A 765 12.13 35.17 35.41
C SER A 765 12.12 35.62 33.95
N PRO A 766 12.06 34.67 33.00
CA PRO A 766 11.57 34.97 31.67
C PRO A 766 10.21 35.66 31.77
N PRO A 767 9.87 36.57 30.84
CA PRO A 767 8.47 36.89 30.60
C PRO A 767 7.69 35.57 30.48
N GLN A 768 6.45 35.52 30.96
CA GLN A 768 5.58 34.32 30.95
C GLN A 768 5.33 33.69 29.56
N ILE A 769 6.02 34.15 28.52
CA ILE A 769 5.86 33.89 27.09
C ILE A 769 6.49 32.55 26.64
N ILE A 770 7.29 31.86 27.48
CA ILE A 770 7.92 30.57 27.09
C ILE A 770 6.96 29.37 27.23
N LEU A 771 5.86 29.53 27.97
CA LEU A 771 4.68 28.68 27.78
C LEU A 771 3.83 29.36 26.69
N PRO A 772 3.13 28.62 25.80
CA PRO A 772 2.18 29.26 24.91
C PRO A 772 1.26 30.10 25.78
N GLU A 773 1.32 31.42 25.63
CA GLU A 773 0.21 32.28 26.04
C GLU A 773 -0.96 31.80 25.19
N VAL A 774 -1.69 30.82 25.73
CA VAL A 774 -3.10 30.66 25.43
C VAL A 774 -3.70 31.97 25.89
N ASP A 775 -3.79 32.92 24.98
CA ASP A 775 -4.47 34.17 25.17
C ASP A 775 -5.93 33.86 25.53
N GLN A 776 -6.19 33.78 26.84
CA GLN A 776 -7.51 33.52 27.41
C GLN A 776 -8.51 34.65 27.09
N ASP A 777 -8.06 35.78 26.52
CA ASP A 777 -8.92 36.91 26.15
C ASP A 777 -9.44 36.84 24.70
N SER A 778 -9.01 35.87 23.89
CA SER A 778 -9.49 35.69 22.50
C SER A 778 -10.78 34.84 22.37
N LEU A 779 -11.31 34.28 23.47
CA LEU A 779 -12.54 33.46 23.49
C LEU A 779 -13.87 34.24 23.36
N ARG A 780 -13.85 35.46 22.83
CA ARG A 780 -15.06 36.25 22.57
C ARG A 780 -15.10 36.81 21.17
N GLY A 781 -15.51 35.98 20.22
CA GLY A 781 -16.06 36.48 18.97
C GLY A 781 -16.18 35.43 17.87
N ALA A 782 -17.43 35.20 17.46
CA ALA A 782 -17.86 34.61 16.19
C ALA A 782 -17.86 33.06 16.08
N HIS A 783 -19.08 32.52 16.26
CA HIS A 783 -19.63 31.35 15.56
C HIS A 783 -18.77 30.07 15.48
N ILE A 784 -18.38 29.52 16.62
CA ILE A 784 -17.77 28.19 16.68
C ILE A 784 -18.89 27.15 16.85
N ARG A 785 -19.14 26.34 15.82
CA ARG A 785 -19.67 24.99 16.06
C ARG A 785 -18.62 24.28 16.90
N PHE A 786 -18.88 24.10 18.19
CA PHE A 786 -18.00 23.35 19.09
C PHE A 786 -17.98 21.90 18.60
N ASP A 787 -17.00 21.55 17.77
CA ASP A 787 -16.75 20.17 17.40
C ASP A 787 -15.82 19.58 18.47
N PHE A 788 -16.38 18.70 19.30
CA PHE A 788 -15.66 18.04 20.40
C PHE A 788 -14.39 17.33 19.90
N LEU A 789 -14.40 16.83 18.66
CA LEU A 789 -13.26 16.19 18.03
C LEU A 789 -12.08 17.16 17.83
N LEU A 790 -12.35 18.39 17.37
CA LEU A 790 -11.33 19.42 17.18
C LEU A 790 -10.74 19.88 18.52
N PHE A 791 -11.55 19.94 19.56
CA PHE A 791 -11.09 20.29 20.91
C PHE A 791 -10.07 19.27 21.44
N ILE A 792 -10.36 17.97 21.35
CA ILE A 792 -9.43 16.93 21.80
C ILE A 792 -8.16 16.92 20.92
N ALA A 793 -8.30 17.13 19.61
CA ALA A 793 -7.14 17.23 18.72
C ALA A 793 -6.20 18.39 19.14
N GLN A 794 -6.75 19.55 19.52
CA GLN A 794 -5.97 20.68 20.03
C GLN A 794 -5.30 20.37 21.38
N ASP A 795 -5.96 19.61 22.25
CA ASP A 795 -5.40 19.16 23.53
C ASP A 795 -4.18 18.24 23.31
N CYS A 796 -4.29 17.29 22.36
CA CYS A 796 -3.15 16.47 21.92
C CYS A 796 -1.99 17.33 21.40
N ILE A 797 -2.28 18.31 20.53
CA ILE A 797 -1.25 19.20 19.97
C ILE A 797 -0.54 20.00 21.06
N THR A 798 -1.28 20.45 22.06
CA THR A 798 -0.76 21.27 23.17
C THR A 798 0.22 20.46 24.02
N HIS A 799 -0.18 19.27 24.49
CA HIS A 799 0.72 18.41 25.27
C HIS A 799 1.99 18.03 24.49
N MET A 800 1.85 17.76 23.19
CA MET A 800 2.98 17.47 22.32
C MET A 800 3.92 18.67 22.14
N ALA A 801 3.37 19.88 21.94
CA ALA A 801 4.18 21.10 21.81
C ALA A 801 5.01 21.38 23.07
N VAL A 802 4.43 21.13 24.26
CA VAL A 802 5.14 21.24 25.54
C VAL A 802 6.29 20.24 25.63
N LEU A 803 6.06 18.97 25.23
CA LEU A 803 7.11 17.94 25.21
C LEU A 803 8.30 18.36 24.33
N CYS A 804 8.01 18.76 23.08
CA CYS A 804 9.01 19.24 22.14
C CYS A 804 9.83 20.40 22.72
N ARG A 805 9.15 21.37 23.37
CA ARG A 805 9.81 22.55 23.93
C ARG A 805 10.74 22.21 25.08
N ILE A 806 10.32 21.35 26.01
CA ILE A 806 11.13 20.95 27.18
C ILE A 806 12.48 20.37 26.74
N TRP A 807 12.47 19.43 25.80
CA TRP A 807 13.70 18.76 25.39
C TRP A 807 14.54 19.61 24.44
N ASN A 808 13.92 20.42 23.58
CA ASN A 808 14.63 21.41 22.78
C ASN A 808 15.43 22.40 23.67
N ASP A 809 14.78 23.02 24.67
CA ASP A 809 15.43 23.93 25.63
C ASP A 809 16.54 23.23 26.43
N TRP A 810 16.35 21.95 26.76
CA TRP A 810 17.39 21.12 27.39
C TRP A 810 18.59 20.88 26.49
N GLY A 811 18.35 20.45 25.26
CA GLY A 811 19.41 20.18 24.30
C GLY A 811 20.22 21.43 23.99
N SER A 812 19.56 22.58 23.83
CA SER A 812 20.19 23.85 23.48
C SER A 812 20.82 24.61 24.65
N MET A 813 20.60 24.20 25.91
CA MET A 813 20.99 24.95 27.11
C MET A 813 22.42 25.53 27.05
N LYS A 814 23.41 24.74 26.63
CA LYS A 814 24.82 25.21 26.55
C LYS A 814 25.04 26.26 25.47
N ARG A 815 24.37 26.09 24.32
CA ARG A 815 24.38 27.06 23.22
C ARG A 815 23.71 28.34 23.67
N ASP A 816 22.52 28.26 24.25
CA ASP A 816 21.75 29.44 24.65
C ASP A 816 22.48 30.25 25.73
N VAL A 817 23.18 29.60 26.66
CA VAL A 817 24.07 30.28 27.62
C VAL A 817 25.23 31.00 26.91
N ALA A 818 25.88 30.35 25.94
CA ALA A 818 26.99 30.94 25.20
C ALA A 818 26.56 32.13 24.32
N GLU A 819 25.39 32.02 23.69
CA GLU A 819 24.81 33.05 22.82
C GLU A 819 24.05 34.14 23.59
N ARG A 820 23.83 33.93 24.90
CA ARG A 820 23.00 34.79 25.76
C ARG A 820 21.55 34.88 25.27
N ASN A 821 21.00 33.76 24.84
CA ASN A 821 19.58 33.61 24.54
C ASN A 821 18.82 33.25 25.82
N ILE A 822 17.58 33.70 25.91
CA ILE A 822 16.64 33.27 26.95
C ILE A 822 16.07 31.89 26.58
N SER A 823 15.97 30.99 27.55
CA SER A 823 15.38 29.67 27.37
C SER A 823 14.55 29.25 28.58
N GLY A 824 13.85 28.10 28.44
CA GLY A 824 13.15 27.45 29.55
C GLY A 824 14.05 27.07 30.74
N MET A 825 15.38 27.24 30.65
CA MET A 825 16.29 27.04 31.78
C MET A 825 16.40 28.24 32.71
N ASN A 826 15.90 29.40 32.30
CA ASN A 826 16.04 30.63 33.07
C ASN A 826 14.91 30.86 34.08
N PHE A 827 13.99 29.90 34.25
CA PHE A 827 12.95 29.97 35.28
C PHE A 827 13.55 30.08 36.69
N PRO A 828 13.06 30.98 37.56
CA PRO A 828 13.59 31.15 38.92
C PRO A 828 13.51 29.88 39.76
N GLU A 829 12.57 29.00 39.46
CA GLU A 829 12.39 27.70 40.11
C GLU A 829 13.62 26.80 39.93
N PHE A 830 14.44 27.03 38.91
CA PHE A 830 15.69 26.31 38.67
C PHE A 830 16.92 27.01 39.27
N ALA A 831 16.76 28.20 39.85
CA ALA A 831 17.87 28.96 40.43
C ALA A 831 18.55 28.15 41.56
N GLY A 832 19.88 27.95 41.41
CA GLY A 832 20.69 27.20 42.38
C GLY A 832 20.61 25.69 42.27
N MET A 833 19.87 25.13 41.31
CA MET A 833 19.87 23.69 41.01
C MET A 833 21.09 23.29 40.15
N THR A 834 21.54 22.04 40.28
CA THR A 834 22.54 21.46 39.36
C THR A 834 21.88 21.02 38.04
N GLU A 835 22.67 20.84 36.98
CA GLU A 835 22.17 20.34 35.68
C GLU A 835 21.39 19.02 35.86
N GLU A 836 21.87 18.11 36.72
CA GLU A 836 21.19 16.83 37.00
C GLU A 836 19.83 17.03 37.69
N GLN A 837 19.73 18.00 38.60
CA GLN A 837 18.47 18.30 39.30
C GLN A 837 17.44 18.91 38.35
N ILE A 838 17.86 19.85 37.48
CA ILE A 838 17.00 20.45 36.45
C ILE A 838 16.52 19.35 35.49
N LYS A 839 17.43 18.51 34.99
CA LYS A 839 17.09 17.38 34.10
C LYS A 839 16.06 16.44 34.76
N ALA A 840 16.22 16.15 36.04
CA ALA A 840 15.29 15.31 36.79
C ALA A 840 13.89 15.93 36.91
N GLN A 841 13.77 17.25 37.12
CA GLN A 841 12.46 17.91 37.12
C GLN A 841 11.82 17.93 35.73
N MET A 842 12.59 18.25 34.69
CA MET A 842 12.11 18.21 33.30
C MET A 842 11.62 16.82 32.89
N ARG A 843 12.33 15.76 33.32
CA ARG A 843 11.87 14.39 33.15
C ARG A 843 10.50 14.15 33.80
N ARG A 844 10.28 14.64 35.02
CA ARG A 844 8.99 14.49 35.71
C ARG A 844 7.86 15.23 35.00
N ILE A 845 8.12 16.44 34.49
CA ILE A 845 7.13 17.24 33.74
C ILE A 845 6.83 16.56 32.41
N SER A 846 7.85 16.21 31.62
CA SER A 846 7.65 15.50 30.35
C SER A 846 6.94 14.15 30.53
N ASP A 847 7.23 13.40 31.59
CA ASP A 847 6.51 12.15 31.89
C ASP A 847 5.03 12.41 32.22
N TYR A 848 4.70 13.55 32.83
CA TYR A 848 3.31 13.96 33.06
C TYR A 848 2.61 14.35 31.77
N GLU A 849 3.21 15.24 30.97
CA GLU A 849 2.67 15.68 29.68
C GLU A 849 2.46 14.50 28.72
N ARG A 850 3.40 13.55 28.68
CA ARG A 850 3.26 12.32 27.88
C ARG A 850 2.09 11.47 28.32
N ARG A 851 1.81 11.36 29.63
CA ARG A 851 0.63 10.65 30.13
C ARG A 851 -0.67 11.33 29.74
N CYS A 852 -0.71 12.66 29.81
CA CYS A 852 -1.87 13.43 29.38
C CYS A 852 -2.12 13.25 27.89
N LEU A 853 -1.08 13.40 27.05
CA LEU A 853 -1.17 13.17 25.61
C LEU A 853 -1.71 11.77 25.26
N HIS A 854 -1.23 10.72 25.93
CA HIS A 854 -1.75 9.37 25.71
C HIS A 854 -3.23 9.22 26.08
N ALA A 855 -3.69 9.91 27.13
CA ALA A 855 -5.11 9.93 27.48
C ALA A 855 -5.93 10.68 26.42
N SER A 856 -5.48 11.87 25.99
CA SER A 856 -6.14 12.66 24.95
C SER A 856 -6.17 11.94 23.61
N LEU A 857 -5.13 11.18 23.24
CA LEU A 857 -5.12 10.34 22.03
C LEU A 857 -6.14 9.19 22.10
N ALA A 858 -6.34 8.59 23.28
CA ALA A 858 -7.35 7.56 23.47
C ALA A 858 -8.77 8.13 23.33
N ASP A 859 -9.02 9.29 23.92
CA ASP A 859 -10.28 10.02 23.79
C ASP A 859 -10.52 10.47 22.34
N LEU A 860 -9.48 10.96 21.66
CA LEU A 860 -9.53 11.33 20.25
C LEU A 860 -9.90 10.14 19.38
N ARG A 861 -9.32 8.95 19.65
CA ARG A 861 -9.61 7.72 18.90
C ARG A 861 -11.06 7.32 19.08
N GLN A 862 -11.59 7.37 20.30
CA GLN A 862 -12.98 7.05 20.56
C GLN A 862 -13.92 8.03 19.86
N ALA A 863 -13.70 9.34 20.01
CA ALA A 863 -14.51 10.37 19.36
C ALA A 863 -14.45 10.26 17.82
N ALA A 864 -13.27 9.99 17.26
CA ALA A 864 -13.10 9.84 15.80
C ALA A 864 -13.87 8.63 15.27
N LYS A 865 -13.89 7.51 16.00
CA LYS A 865 -14.69 6.32 15.64
C LYS A 865 -16.18 6.62 15.64
N GLU A 866 -16.67 7.38 16.63
CA GLU A 866 -18.09 7.76 16.73
C GLU A 866 -18.54 8.69 15.60
N VAL A 867 -17.68 9.65 15.21
CA VAL A 867 -18.00 10.64 14.17
C VAL A 867 -17.82 10.08 12.76
N MET A 868 -16.77 9.29 12.52
CA MET A 868 -16.31 8.91 11.18
C MET A 868 -16.48 7.43 10.85
N GLY A 869 -16.90 6.61 11.83
CA GLY A 869 -16.88 5.15 11.75
C GLY A 869 -15.53 4.55 12.15
N GLU A 870 -15.51 3.26 12.47
CA GLU A 870 -14.37 2.62 13.11
C GLU A 870 -13.07 2.69 12.29
N ALA A 871 -13.12 2.28 11.02
CA ALA A 871 -11.95 2.25 10.15
C ALA A 871 -11.37 3.65 9.88
N LYS A 872 -12.22 4.63 9.56
CA LYS A 872 -11.80 6.01 9.29
C LYS A 872 -11.32 6.72 10.55
N GLY A 873 -12.00 6.50 11.68
CA GLY A 873 -11.62 7.05 12.97
C GLY A 873 -10.24 6.56 13.42
N ASN A 874 -9.97 5.26 13.29
CA ASN A 874 -8.63 4.71 13.56
C ASN A 874 -7.56 5.34 12.66
N LYS A 875 -7.78 5.38 11.34
CA LYS A 875 -6.82 5.95 10.38
C LYS A 875 -6.52 7.43 10.65
N CYS A 876 -7.53 8.19 11.07
CA CYS A 876 -7.35 9.59 11.46
C CYS A 876 -6.37 9.72 12.63
N VAL A 877 -6.59 8.96 13.72
CA VAL A 877 -5.72 9.03 14.90
C VAL A 877 -4.35 8.41 14.68
N ASP A 878 -4.24 7.37 13.84
CA ASP A 878 -2.95 6.80 13.45
C ASP A 878 -2.04 7.85 12.77
N SER A 879 -2.64 8.82 12.05
CA SER A 879 -1.89 9.94 11.45
C SER A 879 -1.36 10.92 12.51
N PHE A 880 -2.13 11.21 13.56
CA PHE A 880 -1.67 12.00 14.72
C PHE A 880 -0.57 11.28 15.48
N GLU A 881 -0.72 9.98 15.71
CA GLU A 881 0.30 9.17 16.36
C GLU A 881 1.60 9.10 15.56
N PHE A 882 1.52 9.02 14.22
CA PHE A 882 2.71 9.11 13.37
C PHE A 882 3.48 10.41 13.61
N PHE A 883 2.78 11.55 13.63
CA PHE A 883 3.40 12.85 13.90
C PHE A 883 4.05 12.90 15.29
N PHE A 884 3.31 12.50 16.33
CA PHE A 884 3.81 12.45 17.71
C PHE A 884 5.04 11.56 17.85
N ARG A 885 5.07 10.39 17.20
CA ARG A 885 6.23 9.49 17.26
C ARG A 885 7.46 10.12 16.61
N GLY A 886 7.30 10.91 15.56
CA GLY A 886 8.40 11.68 14.98
C GLY A 886 8.95 12.72 15.96
N ALA A 887 8.06 13.45 16.64
CA ALA A 887 8.42 14.39 17.70
C ALA A 887 9.19 13.72 18.85
N GLU A 888 8.75 12.55 19.32
CA GLU A 888 9.46 11.80 20.37
C GLU A 888 10.87 11.37 19.97
N VAL A 889 11.14 11.15 18.67
CA VAL A 889 12.51 10.90 18.19
C VAL A 889 13.36 12.16 18.34
N TYR A 890 12.84 13.34 17.98
CA TYR A 890 13.54 14.61 18.21
C TYR A 890 13.80 14.85 19.69
N ASP A 891 12.83 14.62 20.57
CA ASP A 891 12.99 14.75 22.02
C ASP A 891 14.11 13.86 22.55
N ALA A 892 14.14 12.59 22.12
CA ALA A 892 15.18 11.66 22.49
C ALA A 892 16.56 12.09 21.98
N ILE A 893 16.64 12.69 20.79
CA ILE A 893 17.89 13.25 20.26
C ILE A 893 18.33 14.45 21.10
N TYR A 894 17.45 15.43 21.32
CA TYR A 894 17.75 16.66 22.05
C TYR A 894 18.10 16.43 23.51
N GLU A 895 17.50 15.43 24.17
CA GLU A 895 17.94 15.02 25.51
C GLU A 895 19.44 14.69 25.56
N PHE A 896 19.95 14.09 24.49
CA PHE A 896 21.31 13.57 24.41
C PHE A 896 22.29 14.54 23.73
N LYS A 897 21.84 15.29 22.72
CA LYS A 897 22.69 16.13 21.86
C LYS A 897 21.88 17.22 21.15
N ASP A 898 22.40 18.46 21.18
CA ASP A 898 21.91 19.55 20.32
C ASP A 898 22.23 19.26 18.84
N ILE A 899 21.21 19.41 17.98
CA ILE A 899 21.28 19.22 16.53
C ILE A 899 20.88 20.47 15.74
N SER A 900 20.70 21.61 16.40
CA SER A 900 20.47 22.89 15.71
C SER A 900 21.76 23.42 15.08
N ALA A 901 21.61 24.32 14.10
CA ALA A 901 22.74 25.03 13.49
C ALA A 901 23.34 26.03 14.50
N TRP A 902 24.68 26.14 14.57
CA TRP A 902 25.37 27.02 15.52
C TRP A 902 26.76 27.45 15.04
N LYS A 903 27.20 28.66 15.40
CA LYS A 903 28.54 29.19 15.09
C LYS A 903 29.54 28.73 16.17
N LEU A 904 30.31 27.67 15.88
CA LEU A 904 31.38 27.12 16.74
C LEU A 904 32.40 28.16 17.26
N SER A 905 32.51 29.33 16.61
CA SER A 905 33.43 30.41 17.01
C SER A 905 33.13 31.05 18.36
N LEU A 906 31.98 30.75 18.99
CA LEU A 906 31.56 31.32 20.29
C LEU A 906 31.92 30.45 21.51
N MET A 907 32.55 29.28 21.31
CA MET A 907 32.97 28.38 22.39
C MET A 907 34.36 28.65 22.98
N ASN A 908 35.06 29.70 22.52
CA ASN A 908 36.40 30.04 23.00
C ASN A 908 36.40 31.04 24.15
#